data_AF-A0AAD5QB97-F1
#
_entry.id   AF-A0AAD5QB97-F1
#
_cell.length_a   1.000
_cell.length_b   1.000
_cell.length_c   1.000
_cell.angle_alpha   90.00
_cell.angle_beta   90.00
_cell.angle_gamma   90.00
#
_symmetry.space_group_name_H-M   'P 1'
#
loop_
_entity.id
_entity.type
_entity.pdbx_description
1 polymer ?
#
loop_
_entity_poly.entity_id
_entity_poly.type
_entity_poly.pdbx_seq_one_letter_code
_entity_poly.pdbx_strand_id
1 'polypeptide(L)'
;MKSGEINIDDATLADTYRQARLTALKLSGAAGNAAMAGMRQKTRPWYEQSLRKMLTFFCVATSDDQDLQRCVAPTNPLADKNANGECVVVNDAESCRKAGQCERVSNCKWDDIPVNATSRRQLFTDADVTAARKWMERDYPKTFAGFLAPGIVFAVLTAVSCVAFVVLRCVFNQCGGRNPTEKGYTRCDILVPAVIFTVCTAAVFICSFITIAQNTNISEGVGGVLNSLNVTLGNIDIFAMNVNNPLTLAEKQLQATKVSVGLATKDMEWIKGDAQTLRKMILDFSTYFGEQGPFPTKKCDPSTTPACITCPDAVCGAPLKTFTQQILALVDGSSVPIAGAIETMQTAFVNKSDTISLRLRDASSEINELATLAKSSQQVVGVIKETFDDYSFSRSALVMSVFIFGVMASLVGMFAIFKGVCKRKSGWVQLLHVSWIVGVLVCILGFVLSSSLLAVGALWFDSCNYMNILHADLRPYFPSRISSIMNACFEDNSILKPLDLDNVLGFQCNLEDQYTSASKADLGAVNKLIQSYGATVSDYDLRTFGFDSSLLRDLMNRATTAANDVGRQGKQPFSQDNIVRPWVLQDNIVRPWVLYDEPATDFGCGSKNLTADELPTCFMIGKCASGNAPTSGKDKCKDAYTNAYNYVLSFTKVTSMLDEMRQDLLGDTVGSFSSSWKHPMSIAEYAKSYFDRLSAARSSSLEFLMKGDVGRVVEAIERVRCTESCGWINISFNAVHDSMCKDILGTTLAIALCVLFLCIFLIPMIVTGITLQKRLRGVKKGTYEELEKRLHALENKQREEARAKANNGSKKSGGIDLFKFKRTLDSA
;
A
#
# COMPACT_ATOMS: atom_id res chain seq x y z
N MET A 1 -48.96 20.35 47.06
CA MET A 1 -48.70 19.52 45.86
C MET A 1 -47.19 19.41 45.68
N LYS A 2 -46.72 18.20 45.39
CA LYS A 2 -45.36 17.71 45.57
C LYS A 2 -44.33 18.44 44.69
N SER A 3 -43.18 18.76 45.30
CA SER A 3 -41.91 19.01 44.62
C SER A 3 -41.50 17.74 43.88
N GLY A 4 -41.51 17.76 42.55
CA GLY A 4 -40.92 16.72 41.73
C GLY A 4 -39.45 17.07 41.51
N GLU A 5 -38.58 16.36 42.22
CA GLU A 5 -37.16 16.26 41.86
C GLU A 5 -37.07 15.71 40.42
N ILE A 6 -36.55 16.52 39.50
CA ILE A 6 -35.98 15.98 38.27
C ILE A 6 -34.50 15.76 38.60
N ASN A 7 -34.21 14.57 39.10
CA ASN A 7 -32.85 14.07 39.20
C ASN A 7 -32.40 13.69 37.78
N ILE A 8 -31.84 14.66 37.05
CA ILE A 8 -31.13 14.36 35.80
C ILE A 8 -29.70 14.02 36.21
N ASP A 9 -29.29 12.78 35.98
CA ASP A 9 -27.90 12.35 36.14
C ASP A 9 -26.98 13.35 35.41
N ASP A 10 -26.13 14.08 36.14
CA ASP A 10 -25.18 15.06 35.57
C ASP A 10 -24.32 14.45 34.44
N ALA A 11 -24.09 13.13 34.48
CA ALA A 11 -23.41 12.38 33.43
C ALA A 11 -24.21 12.31 32.11
N THR A 12 -25.54 12.14 32.14
CA THR A 12 -26.37 12.11 30.92
C THR A 12 -26.60 13.51 30.35
N LEU A 13 -26.65 14.55 31.19
CA LEU A 13 -26.72 15.93 30.72
C LEU A 13 -25.41 16.35 30.03
N ALA A 14 -24.26 15.97 30.61
CA ALA A 14 -22.95 16.21 30.03
C ALA A 14 -22.75 15.47 28.70
N ASP A 15 -23.16 14.21 28.61
CA ASP A 15 -23.07 13.43 27.36
C ASP A 15 -24.04 13.92 26.28
N THR A 16 -25.26 14.30 26.65
CA THR A 16 -26.22 14.90 25.72
C THR A 16 -25.73 16.26 25.22
N TYR A 17 -25.16 17.08 26.11
CA TYR A 17 -24.51 18.35 25.74
C TYR A 17 -23.31 18.12 24.81
N ARG A 18 -22.49 17.09 25.07
CA ARG A 18 -21.35 16.71 24.24
C ARG A 18 -21.79 16.23 22.85
N GLN A 19 -22.81 15.38 22.75
CA GLN A 19 -23.35 14.92 21.46
C GLN A 19 -24.02 16.04 20.67
N ALA A 20 -24.81 16.90 21.32
CA ALA A 20 -25.39 18.08 20.69
C ALA A 20 -24.32 19.05 20.19
N ARG A 21 -23.26 19.28 20.99
CA ARG A 21 -22.07 20.06 20.62
C ARG A 21 -21.36 19.49 19.39
N LEU A 22 -21.09 18.18 19.37
CA LEU A 22 -20.45 17.51 18.23
C LEU A 22 -21.30 17.57 16.95
N THR A 23 -22.62 17.45 17.09
CA THR A 23 -23.56 17.52 15.96
C THR A 23 -23.62 18.95 15.40
N ALA A 24 -23.69 19.96 16.28
CA ALA A 24 -23.64 21.37 15.90
C ALA A 24 -22.30 21.73 15.22
N LEU A 25 -21.18 21.20 15.70
CA LEU A 25 -19.86 21.34 15.07
C LEU A 25 -19.87 20.78 13.65
N LYS A 26 -20.32 19.54 13.45
CA LYS A 26 -20.43 18.91 12.13
C LYS A 26 -21.30 19.70 11.15
N LEU A 27 -22.46 20.17 11.59
CA LEU A 27 -23.35 21.01 10.79
C LEU A 27 -22.72 22.37 10.44
N SER A 28 -22.04 23.01 11.41
CA SER A 28 -21.34 24.29 11.19
C SER A 28 -20.13 24.15 10.25
N GLY A 29 -19.39 23.04 10.34
CA GLY A 29 -18.29 22.72 9.44
C GLY A 29 -18.76 22.46 8.01
N ALA A 30 -19.84 21.68 7.83
CA ALA A 30 -20.43 21.43 6.52
C ALA A 30 -20.98 22.71 5.87
N ALA A 31 -21.73 23.51 6.64
CA ALA A 31 -22.27 24.78 6.17
C ALA A 31 -21.16 25.80 5.85
N GLY A 32 -20.14 25.87 6.71
CA GLY A 32 -18.98 26.73 6.52
C GLY A 32 -18.19 26.37 5.26
N ASN A 33 -17.92 25.08 5.03
CA ASN A 33 -17.28 24.59 3.82
C ASN A 33 -18.09 24.93 2.56
N ALA A 34 -19.41 24.69 2.58
CA ALA A 34 -20.27 25.01 1.45
C ALA A 34 -20.29 26.52 1.15
N ALA A 35 -20.38 27.36 2.19
CA ALA A 35 -20.33 28.81 2.06
C ALA A 35 -18.99 29.29 1.48
N MET A 36 -17.87 28.76 1.98
CA MET A 36 -16.54 29.11 1.49
C MET A 36 -16.29 28.61 0.07
N ALA A 37 -16.74 27.41 -0.28
CA ALA A 37 -16.67 26.93 -1.66
C ALA A 37 -17.41 27.87 -2.62
N GLY A 38 -18.61 28.31 -2.22
CA GLY A 38 -19.41 29.27 -2.99
C GLY A 38 -18.80 30.67 -3.12
N MET A 39 -18.03 31.13 -2.13
CA MET A 39 -17.39 32.46 -2.16
C MET A 39 -15.97 32.45 -2.76
N ARG A 40 -15.19 31.39 -2.52
CA ARG A 40 -13.78 31.30 -2.93
C ARG A 40 -13.65 30.97 -4.42
N GLN A 41 -14.50 30.07 -4.94
CA GLN A 41 -14.65 29.72 -6.37
C GLN A 41 -13.33 29.55 -7.14
N LYS A 42 -12.33 28.90 -6.52
CA LYS A 42 -11.06 28.59 -7.20
C LYS A 42 -11.09 27.18 -7.77
N THR A 43 -10.53 27.02 -8.96
CA THR A 43 -10.42 25.73 -9.65
C THR A 43 -9.24 24.92 -9.12
N ARG A 44 -9.28 23.59 -9.24
CA ARG A 44 -8.17 22.72 -8.85
C ARG A 44 -6.79 23.13 -9.43
N PRO A 45 -6.64 23.49 -10.72
CA PRO A 45 -5.34 23.94 -11.26
C PRO A 45 -4.78 25.21 -10.60
N TRP A 46 -5.68 26.07 -10.08
CA TRP A 46 -5.26 27.25 -9.34
C TRP A 46 -4.63 26.85 -8.00
N TYR A 47 -5.23 25.88 -7.31
CA TYR A 47 -4.69 25.34 -6.05
C TYR A 47 -3.37 24.61 -6.26
N GLU A 48 -3.24 23.79 -7.31
CA GLU A 48 -1.98 23.11 -7.64
C GLU A 48 -0.85 24.10 -7.92
N GLN A 49 -1.13 25.16 -8.72
CA GLN A 49 -0.14 26.20 -8.98
C GLN A 49 0.20 27.02 -7.73
N SER A 50 -0.79 27.34 -6.89
CA SER A 50 -0.58 28.06 -5.64
C SER A 50 0.28 27.25 -4.66
N LEU A 51 -0.04 25.96 -4.50
CA LEU A 51 0.71 25.04 -3.66
C LEU A 51 2.17 24.92 -4.11
N ARG A 52 2.40 24.76 -5.43
CA ARG A 52 3.77 24.70 -5.97
C ARG A 52 4.56 25.96 -5.64
N LYS A 53 3.97 27.14 -5.82
CA LYS A 53 4.62 28.42 -5.49
C LYS A 53 4.87 28.57 -3.99
N MET A 54 3.95 28.14 -3.14
CA MET A 54 4.13 28.14 -1.68
C MET A 54 5.29 27.25 -1.27
N LEU A 55 5.33 26.00 -1.74
CA LEU A 55 6.39 25.05 -1.41
C LEU A 55 7.75 25.53 -1.93
N THR A 56 7.82 26.08 -3.15
CA THR A 56 9.04 26.71 -3.67
C THR A 56 9.50 27.87 -2.79
N PHE A 57 8.59 28.76 -2.40
CA PHE A 57 8.92 29.88 -1.52
C PHE A 57 9.44 29.42 -0.16
N PHE A 58 8.74 28.49 0.49
CA PHE A 58 9.15 27.98 1.79
C PHE A 58 10.50 27.25 1.71
N CYS A 59 10.70 26.39 0.71
CA CYS A 59 11.99 25.74 0.48
C CYS A 59 13.15 26.75 0.45
N VAL A 60 13.02 27.83 -0.33
CA VAL A 60 14.09 28.85 -0.40
C VAL A 60 14.19 29.70 0.87
N ALA A 61 13.07 30.01 1.52
CA ALA A 61 13.05 30.85 2.71
C ALA A 61 13.58 30.15 3.97
N THR A 62 13.52 28.81 4.02
CA THR A 62 13.96 28.02 5.17
C THR A 62 15.29 27.28 4.94
N SER A 63 15.92 27.45 3.77
CA SER A 63 17.18 26.79 3.42
C SER A 63 18.28 27.80 3.17
N ASP A 64 19.50 27.45 3.55
CA ASP A 64 20.68 28.23 3.20
C ASP A 64 21.07 27.99 1.72
N ASP A 65 21.83 28.91 1.11
CA ASP A 65 22.26 28.76 -0.29
C ASP A 65 23.03 27.45 -0.55
N GLN A 66 23.80 26.99 0.44
CA GLN A 66 24.52 25.72 0.38
C GLN A 66 23.58 24.51 0.37
N ASP A 67 22.39 24.63 0.95
CA ASP A 67 21.40 23.55 0.97
C ASP A 67 20.70 23.36 -0.36
N LEU A 68 20.68 24.38 -1.20
CA LEU A 68 20.06 24.37 -2.53
C LEU A 68 21.05 24.00 -3.65
N GLN A 69 22.34 23.82 -3.33
CA GLN A 69 23.35 23.42 -4.30
C GLN A 69 23.16 21.96 -4.73
N ARG A 70 23.37 21.72 -6.04
CA ARG A 70 23.33 20.38 -6.63
C ARG A 70 24.55 19.55 -6.23
N CYS A 71 25.72 20.17 -6.24
CA CYS A 71 27.01 19.51 -6.07
C CYS A 71 27.60 19.82 -4.70
N VAL A 72 28.12 18.78 -4.04
CA VAL A 72 28.76 18.88 -2.73
C VAL A 72 30.11 18.16 -2.73
N ALA A 73 30.99 18.52 -1.80
CA ALA A 73 32.28 17.84 -1.66
C ALA A 73 32.07 16.34 -1.33
N PRO A 74 32.95 15.43 -1.79
CA PRO A 74 32.85 14.00 -1.46
C PRO A 74 32.90 13.69 0.04
N THR A 75 33.45 14.58 0.86
CA THR A 75 33.50 14.45 2.32
C THR A 75 32.22 14.95 3.01
N ASN A 76 31.33 15.62 2.29
CA ASN A 76 30.09 16.14 2.85
C ASN A 76 29.12 14.98 3.18
N PRO A 77 28.47 14.99 4.36
CA PRO A 77 27.50 13.96 4.73
C PRO A 77 26.28 13.89 3.81
N LEU A 78 26.00 14.93 3.03
CA LEU A 78 24.88 15.03 2.10
C LEU A 78 25.29 14.67 0.66
N ALA A 79 26.50 14.16 0.45
CA ALA A 79 26.91 13.60 -0.82
C ALA A 79 26.15 12.29 -1.08
N ASP A 80 25.44 12.23 -2.20
CA ASP A 80 24.79 11.03 -2.70
C ASP A 80 25.87 10.03 -3.11
N LYS A 81 25.99 9.00 -2.29
CA LYS A 81 26.99 7.95 -2.44
C LYS A 81 26.27 6.63 -2.59
N ASN A 82 26.77 5.84 -3.54
CA ASN A 82 26.38 4.45 -3.63
C ASN A 82 26.84 3.68 -2.37
N ALA A 83 26.36 2.45 -2.24
CA ALA A 83 26.69 1.57 -1.14
C ALA A 83 28.18 1.24 -0.97
N ASN A 84 29.05 1.56 -1.96
CA ASN A 84 30.51 1.41 -1.89
C ASN A 84 31.21 2.70 -1.40
N GLY A 85 30.46 3.76 -1.11
CA GLY A 85 31.00 5.06 -0.70
C GLY A 85 31.46 5.93 -1.88
N GLU A 86 31.24 5.51 -3.12
CA GLU A 86 31.54 6.28 -4.32
C GLU A 86 30.35 7.17 -4.69
N CYS A 87 30.63 8.33 -5.27
CA CYS A 87 29.57 9.27 -5.59
C CYS A 87 28.73 8.85 -6.80
N VAL A 88 27.41 8.98 -6.65
CA VAL A 88 26.47 8.71 -7.74
C VAL A 88 26.67 9.72 -8.87
N VAL A 89 26.60 9.24 -10.11
CA VAL A 89 26.93 10.03 -11.30
C VAL A 89 25.69 10.22 -12.17
N VAL A 90 25.41 11.48 -12.50
CA VAL A 90 24.45 11.86 -13.55
C VAL A 90 25.23 12.14 -14.82
N ASN A 91 24.80 11.57 -15.96
CA ASN A 91 25.46 11.70 -17.24
C ASN A 91 24.93 12.90 -18.05
N ASP A 92 24.94 14.09 -17.45
CA ASP A 92 24.54 15.33 -18.11
C ASP A 92 25.69 16.36 -18.27
N ALA A 93 25.39 17.48 -18.91
CA ALA A 93 26.37 18.54 -19.15
C ALA A 93 26.91 19.13 -17.83
N GLU A 94 26.03 19.26 -16.83
CA GLU A 94 26.26 19.88 -15.52
C GLU A 94 26.61 18.86 -14.41
N SER A 95 27.06 17.66 -14.80
CA SER A 95 27.43 16.59 -13.87
C SER A 95 28.47 17.05 -12.85
N CYS A 96 28.17 16.87 -11.56
CA CYS A 96 29.07 17.23 -10.46
C CYS A 96 30.44 16.55 -10.55
N ARG A 97 30.49 15.37 -11.20
CA ARG A 97 31.73 14.59 -11.40
C ARG A 97 32.78 15.37 -12.19
N LYS A 98 32.38 16.20 -13.16
CA LYS A 98 33.33 17.01 -13.96
C LYS A 98 34.09 18.03 -13.11
N ALA A 99 33.51 18.45 -12.00
CA ALA A 99 34.13 19.37 -11.04
C ALA A 99 34.82 18.65 -9.87
N GLY A 100 34.96 17.31 -9.92
CA GLY A 100 35.49 16.54 -8.79
C GLY A 100 34.59 16.52 -7.55
N GLN A 101 33.31 16.86 -7.73
CA GLN A 101 32.30 16.90 -6.69
C GLN A 101 31.30 15.74 -6.85
N CYS A 102 30.49 15.54 -5.82
CA CYS A 102 29.45 14.54 -5.77
C CYS A 102 28.10 15.20 -5.93
N GLU A 103 27.16 14.47 -6.53
CA GLU A 103 25.76 14.88 -6.47
C GLU A 103 25.30 14.89 -5.00
N ARG A 104 24.44 15.84 -4.64
CA ARG A 104 23.81 15.87 -3.31
C ARG A 104 22.65 14.86 -3.24
N VAL A 105 22.37 14.29 -2.08
CA VAL A 105 21.09 13.60 -1.80
C VAL A 105 19.91 14.52 -2.11
N SER A 106 18.73 13.95 -2.36
CA SER A 106 17.57 14.75 -2.73
C SER A 106 17.19 15.75 -1.64
N ASN A 107 16.62 16.88 -2.06
CA ASN A 107 16.19 17.95 -1.18
C ASN A 107 14.97 18.65 -1.77
N CYS A 108 14.57 19.78 -1.21
CA CYS A 108 13.37 20.49 -1.67
C CYS A 108 13.51 21.12 -3.08
N LYS A 109 14.72 21.19 -3.68
CA LYS A 109 14.98 21.72 -5.04
C LYS A 109 15.35 20.63 -6.06
N TRP A 110 16.15 19.67 -5.66
CA TRP A 110 16.73 18.62 -6.50
C TRP A 110 16.10 17.28 -6.18
N ASP A 111 15.54 16.66 -7.22
CA ASP A 111 14.90 15.35 -7.15
C ASP A 111 15.94 14.24 -6.95
N ASP A 112 15.47 13.03 -6.66
CA ASP A 112 16.28 11.82 -6.58
C ASP A 112 16.92 11.49 -7.93
N ILE A 113 18.05 10.77 -7.87
CA ILE A 113 18.79 10.35 -9.06
C ILE A 113 18.35 8.92 -9.43
N PRO A 114 17.70 8.71 -10.59
CA PRO A 114 17.39 7.37 -11.07
C PRO A 114 18.66 6.65 -11.53
N VAL A 115 18.63 5.32 -11.55
CA VAL A 115 19.74 4.50 -12.04
C VAL A 115 20.05 4.87 -13.49
N ASN A 116 21.33 5.14 -13.80
CA ASN A 116 21.80 5.58 -15.12
C ASN A 116 21.15 6.89 -15.62
N ALA A 117 20.85 7.83 -14.71
CA ALA A 117 20.28 9.13 -15.06
C ALA A 117 21.12 9.89 -16.10
N THR A 118 20.48 10.30 -17.20
CA THR A 118 21.03 11.22 -18.21
C THR A 118 20.70 12.68 -17.92
N SER A 119 19.83 12.94 -16.94
CA SER A 119 19.50 14.27 -16.41
C SER A 119 18.91 14.11 -15.02
N ARG A 120 19.06 15.16 -14.20
CA ARG A 120 18.46 15.22 -12.86
C ARG A 120 17.30 16.21 -12.88
N ARG A 121 16.13 15.79 -12.37
CA ARG A 121 14.96 16.67 -12.31
C ARG A 121 15.17 17.74 -11.24
N GLN A 122 14.94 18.98 -11.63
CA GLN A 122 14.86 20.13 -10.74
C GLN A 122 13.38 20.44 -10.49
N LEU A 123 12.96 20.52 -9.24
CA LEU A 123 11.55 20.75 -8.86
C LEU A 123 11.09 22.17 -9.22
N PHE A 124 12.00 23.14 -9.15
CA PHE A 124 11.76 24.53 -9.51
C PHE A 124 13.04 25.26 -9.95
N THR A 125 12.90 26.20 -10.87
CA THR A 125 13.98 27.06 -11.40
C THR A 125 14.06 28.39 -10.63
N ASP A 126 15.11 29.19 -10.86
CA ASP A 126 15.24 30.51 -10.24
C ASP A 126 14.15 31.50 -10.72
N ALA A 127 13.64 31.30 -11.95
CA ALA A 127 12.48 32.02 -12.45
C ALA A 127 11.22 31.66 -11.64
N ASP A 128 11.06 30.39 -11.27
CA ASP A 128 9.97 29.94 -10.40
C ASP A 128 10.09 30.54 -8.99
N VAL A 129 11.31 30.67 -8.45
CA VAL A 129 11.55 31.34 -7.15
C VAL A 129 11.08 32.79 -7.18
N THR A 130 11.40 33.52 -8.26
CA THR A 130 10.96 34.91 -8.44
C THR A 130 9.43 34.99 -8.52
N ALA A 131 8.80 34.08 -9.27
CA ALA A 131 7.35 33.99 -9.36
C ALA A 131 6.69 33.60 -8.03
N ALA A 132 7.32 32.71 -7.26
CA ALA A 132 6.87 32.25 -5.94
C ALA A 132 6.95 33.36 -4.89
N ARG A 133 8.04 34.12 -4.84
CA ARG A 133 8.18 35.29 -3.95
C ARG A 133 7.11 36.35 -4.24
N LYS A 134 6.94 36.72 -5.51
CA LYS A 134 5.89 37.64 -5.95
C LYS A 134 4.49 37.13 -5.59
N TRP A 135 4.27 35.82 -5.70
CA TRP A 135 3.01 35.19 -5.32
C TRP A 135 2.75 35.32 -3.82
N MET A 136 3.70 34.91 -2.98
CA MET A 136 3.55 34.92 -1.52
C MET A 136 3.42 36.33 -0.93
N GLU A 137 4.24 37.27 -1.39
CA GLU A 137 4.27 38.61 -0.82
C GLU A 137 3.11 39.49 -1.30
N ARG A 138 2.56 39.23 -2.49
CA ARG A 138 1.66 40.18 -3.15
C ARG A 138 0.42 39.55 -3.77
N ASP A 139 0.59 38.56 -4.64
CA ASP A 139 -0.53 38.11 -5.48
C ASP A 139 -1.49 37.17 -4.72
N TYR A 140 -0.99 36.30 -3.82
CA TYR A 140 -1.82 35.46 -2.94
C TYR A 140 -2.59 36.29 -1.89
N PRO A 141 -1.96 37.21 -1.13
CA PRO A 141 -2.69 38.10 -0.21
C PRO A 141 -3.81 38.90 -0.89
N LYS A 142 -3.58 39.39 -2.12
CA LYS A 142 -4.60 40.10 -2.91
C LYS A 142 -5.85 39.27 -3.16
N THR A 143 -5.75 37.94 -3.21
CA THR A 143 -6.91 37.08 -3.39
C THR A 143 -7.88 37.11 -2.21
N PHE A 144 -7.46 37.60 -1.04
CA PHE A 144 -8.32 37.76 0.13
C PHE A 144 -9.04 39.11 0.20
N ALA A 145 -8.74 40.04 -0.73
CA ALA A 145 -9.32 41.38 -0.72
C ALA A 145 -10.86 41.36 -0.73
N GLY A 146 -11.47 40.41 -1.45
CA GLY A 146 -12.93 40.25 -1.49
C GLY A 146 -13.57 39.89 -0.14
N PHE A 147 -12.82 39.28 0.77
CA PHE A 147 -13.29 38.93 2.12
C PHE A 147 -13.07 40.08 3.12
N LEU A 148 -11.98 40.84 2.95
CA LEU A 148 -11.63 41.97 3.82
C LEU A 148 -12.44 43.24 3.50
N ALA A 149 -12.70 43.50 2.21
CA ALA A 149 -13.28 44.76 1.76
C ALA A 149 -14.66 45.09 2.38
N PRO A 150 -15.63 44.15 2.47
CA PRO A 150 -16.95 44.48 3.01
C PRO A 150 -16.90 45.00 4.45
N GLY A 151 -16.14 44.35 5.34
CA GLY A 151 -16.02 44.78 6.74
C GLY A 151 -15.32 46.12 6.88
N ILE A 152 -14.24 46.35 6.12
CA ILE A 152 -13.54 47.64 6.12
C ILE A 152 -14.48 48.75 5.65
N VAL A 153 -15.25 48.53 4.57
CA VAL A 153 -16.22 49.50 4.06
C VAL A 153 -17.30 49.79 5.12
N PHE A 154 -17.87 48.78 5.76
CA PHE A 154 -18.85 49.00 6.85
C PHE A 154 -18.26 49.72 8.06
N ALA A 155 -17.01 49.42 8.43
CA ALA A 155 -16.31 50.12 9.50
C ALA A 155 -16.09 51.61 9.18
N VAL A 156 -15.62 51.91 7.96
CA VAL A 156 -15.43 53.30 7.49
C VAL A 156 -16.76 54.03 7.40
N LEU A 157 -17.80 53.41 6.83
CA LEU A 157 -19.15 53.99 6.77
C LEU A 157 -19.70 54.29 8.17
N THR A 158 -19.50 53.39 9.13
CA THR A 158 -19.92 53.57 10.52
C THR A 158 -19.16 54.73 11.18
N ALA A 159 -17.85 54.81 10.97
CA ALA A 159 -17.00 55.88 11.50
C ALA A 159 -17.38 57.25 10.90
N VAL A 160 -17.50 57.35 9.57
CA VAL A 160 -17.88 58.59 8.88
C VAL A 160 -19.28 59.01 9.27
N SER A 161 -20.24 58.07 9.36
CA SER A 161 -21.61 58.37 9.81
C SER A 161 -21.64 58.88 11.24
N CYS A 162 -20.81 58.33 12.13
CA CYS A 162 -20.69 58.80 13.51
C CYS A 162 -20.12 60.24 13.56
N VAL A 163 -19.03 60.51 12.84
CA VAL A 163 -18.42 61.84 12.77
C VAL A 163 -19.42 62.86 12.20
N ALA A 164 -20.07 62.53 11.09
CA ALA A 164 -21.10 63.38 10.48
C ALA A 164 -22.26 63.64 11.45
N PHE A 165 -22.73 62.62 12.17
CA PHE A 165 -23.77 62.76 13.19
C PHE A 165 -23.33 63.68 14.33
N VAL A 166 -22.12 63.51 14.86
CA VAL A 166 -21.58 64.35 15.94
C VAL A 166 -21.43 65.80 15.48
N VAL A 167 -20.92 66.04 14.27
CA VAL A 167 -20.77 67.39 13.70
C VAL A 167 -22.15 68.05 13.50
N LEU A 168 -23.09 67.37 12.85
CA LEU A 168 -24.44 67.90 12.63
C LEU A 168 -25.18 68.18 13.95
N ARG A 169 -24.99 67.33 14.96
CA ARG A 169 -25.62 67.47 16.28
C ARG A 169 -24.98 68.54 17.15
N CYS A 170 -23.65 68.62 17.18
CA CYS A 170 -22.91 69.50 18.09
C CYS A 170 -22.63 70.89 17.50
N VAL A 171 -22.36 70.99 16.20
CA VAL A 171 -21.98 72.23 15.50
C VAL A 171 -23.18 72.89 14.85
N PHE A 172 -23.97 72.12 14.09
CA PHE A 172 -25.10 72.68 13.31
C PHE A 172 -26.45 72.59 14.04
N ASN A 173 -26.52 71.94 15.20
CA ASN A 173 -27.75 71.69 15.97
C ASN A 173 -28.88 71.03 15.14
N GLN A 174 -28.52 70.34 14.06
CA GLN A 174 -29.40 69.56 13.18
C GLN A 174 -29.47 68.09 13.66
N CYS A 175 -30.20 67.23 12.95
CA CYS A 175 -30.38 65.80 13.32
C CYS A 175 -30.92 65.60 14.75
N GLY A 176 -31.98 66.35 15.07
CA GLY A 176 -32.68 66.21 16.34
C GLY A 176 -32.11 67.04 17.50
N GLY A 177 -31.14 67.94 17.28
CA GLY A 177 -30.78 69.03 18.19
C GLY A 177 -30.33 68.67 19.62
N ARG A 178 -29.84 69.67 20.37
CA ARG A 178 -29.29 69.51 21.73
C ARG A 178 -30.38 69.35 22.81
N ASN A 179 -31.57 69.92 22.57
CA ASN A 179 -32.66 70.04 23.55
C ASN A 179 -33.91 69.23 23.18
N PRO A 180 -34.64 68.65 24.16
CA PRO A 180 -35.91 67.94 23.94
C PRO A 180 -36.98 68.86 23.31
N THR A 181 -37.94 68.29 22.58
CA THR A 181 -39.03 69.08 21.98
C THR A 181 -39.98 69.62 23.05
N GLU A 182 -40.35 70.90 22.94
CA GLU A 182 -41.25 71.58 23.88
C GLU A 182 -42.63 70.92 23.99
N LYS A 183 -43.14 70.34 22.88
CA LYS A 183 -44.43 69.62 22.82
C LYS A 183 -44.44 68.24 23.52
N GLY A 184 -43.31 67.76 24.02
CA GLY A 184 -43.19 66.46 24.69
C GLY A 184 -43.35 65.23 23.77
N TYR A 185 -43.17 64.03 24.34
CA TYR A 185 -43.21 62.75 23.61
C TYR A 185 -44.37 61.84 24.06
N THR A 186 -44.90 61.00 23.15
CA THR A 186 -45.95 60.01 23.47
C THR A 186 -45.37 58.74 24.10
N ARG A 187 -46.22 57.87 24.66
CA ARG A 187 -45.79 56.57 25.20
C ARG A 187 -45.25 55.65 24.10
N CYS A 188 -45.88 55.64 22.92
CA CYS A 188 -45.41 54.85 21.78
C CYS A 188 -44.03 55.33 21.28
N ASP A 189 -43.78 56.64 21.31
CA ASP A 189 -42.47 57.22 20.95
C ASP A 189 -41.33 56.75 21.86
N ILE A 190 -41.63 56.31 23.08
CA ILE A 190 -40.62 55.82 24.04
C ILE A 190 -40.59 54.29 24.04
N LEU A 191 -41.74 53.63 23.97
CA LEU A 191 -41.86 52.19 24.07
C LEU A 191 -41.27 51.46 22.85
N VAL A 192 -41.54 51.92 21.63
CA VAL A 192 -41.08 51.24 20.41
C VAL A 192 -39.55 51.19 20.32
N PRO A 193 -38.81 52.31 20.49
CA PRO A 193 -37.35 52.26 20.53
C PRO A 193 -36.80 51.43 21.70
N ALA A 194 -37.49 51.41 22.85
CA ALA A 194 -37.06 50.61 23.99
C ALA A 194 -37.20 49.10 23.74
N VAL A 195 -38.29 48.66 23.10
CA VAL A 195 -38.48 47.25 22.71
C VAL A 195 -37.43 46.82 21.69
N ILE A 196 -37.15 47.64 20.68
CA ILE A 196 -36.09 47.38 19.69
C ILE A 196 -34.74 47.25 20.39
N PHE A 197 -34.41 48.18 21.30
CA PHE A 197 -33.18 48.13 22.09
C PHE A 197 -33.07 46.82 22.90
N THR A 198 -34.15 46.38 23.55
CA THR A 198 -34.18 45.14 24.33
C THR A 198 -34.00 43.90 23.46
N VAL A 199 -34.67 43.81 22.31
CA VAL A 199 -34.52 42.69 21.36
C VAL A 199 -33.09 42.63 20.82
N CYS A 200 -32.52 43.77 20.41
CA CYS A 200 -31.13 43.84 19.97
C CYS A 200 -30.15 43.46 21.10
N THR A 201 -30.44 43.82 22.34
CA THR A 201 -29.61 43.42 23.49
C THR A 201 -29.63 41.90 23.71
N ALA A 202 -30.80 41.26 23.58
CA ALA A 202 -30.92 39.81 23.66
C ALA A 202 -30.12 39.12 22.53
N ALA A 203 -30.20 39.65 21.30
CA ALA A 203 -29.44 39.14 20.16
C ALA A 203 -27.91 39.28 20.37
N VAL A 204 -27.45 40.42 20.89
CA VAL A 204 -26.04 40.64 21.27
C VAL A 204 -25.59 39.61 22.32
N PHE A 205 -26.41 39.36 23.33
CA PHE A 205 -26.11 38.36 24.37
C PHE A 205 -25.99 36.94 23.81
N ILE A 206 -26.91 36.55 22.92
CA ILE A 206 -26.87 35.23 22.24
C ILE A 206 -25.59 35.10 21.40
N CYS A 207 -25.23 36.12 20.61
CA CYS A 207 -24.01 36.11 19.80
C CYS A 207 -22.75 35.99 20.66
N SER A 208 -22.70 36.69 21.79
CA SER A 208 -21.61 36.60 22.77
C SER A 208 -21.48 35.18 23.34
N PHE A 209 -22.59 34.57 23.76
CA PHE A 209 -22.58 33.21 24.31
C PHE A 209 -22.09 32.18 23.29
N ILE A 210 -22.57 32.26 22.04
CA ILE A 210 -22.14 31.37 20.96
C ILE A 210 -20.65 31.58 20.69
N THR A 211 -20.16 32.81 20.61
CA THR A 211 -18.73 33.06 20.37
C THR A 211 -17.85 32.55 21.50
N ILE A 212 -18.27 32.68 22.76
CA ILE A 212 -17.54 32.11 23.90
C ILE A 212 -17.40 30.60 23.74
N ALA A 213 -18.51 29.90 23.45
CA ALA A 213 -18.51 28.45 23.26
C ALA A 213 -17.71 28.00 22.03
N GLN A 214 -17.66 28.79 20.96
CA GLN A 214 -16.91 28.45 19.74
C GLN A 214 -15.42 28.78 19.84
N ASN A 215 -15.03 29.79 20.62
CA ASN A 215 -13.62 30.16 20.77
C ASN A 215 -12.81 29.09 21.52
N THR A 216 -13.41 28.40 22.50
CA THR A 216 -12.79 27.23 23.14
C THR A 216 -12.58 26.10 22.13
N ASN A 217 -13.51 25.91 21.19
CA ASN A 217 -13.40 24.89 20.14
C ASN A 217 -12.23 25.17 19.17
N ILE A 218 -11.90 26.43 18.88
CA ILE A 218 -10.75 26.77 18.01
C ILE A 218 -9.43 26.39 18.68
N SER A 219 -9.27 26.71 19.97
CA SER A 219 -8.05 26.36 20.70
C SER A 219 -7.90 24.84 20.84
N GLU A 220 -9.00 24.12 21.16
CA GLU A 220 -9.02 22.66 21.17
C GLU A 220 -8.76 22.06 19.78
N GLY A 221 -9.35 22.64 18.73
CA GLY A 221 -9.21 22.16 17.36
C GLY A 221 -7.79 22.32 16.81
N VAL A 222 -7.16 23.49 17.00
CA VAL A 222 -5.76 23.70 16.61
C VAL A 222 -4.81 22.84 17.46
N GLY A 223 -5.05 22.75 18.77
CA GLY A 223 -4.32 21.83 19.64
C GLY A 223 -4.43 20.38 19.18
N GLY A 224 -5.63 19.96 18.75
CA GLY A 224 -5.90 18.66 18.15
C GLY A 224 -5.13 18.43 16.86
N VAL A 225 -5.18 19.37 15.91
CA VAL A 225 -4.41 19.29 14.65
C VAL A 225 -2.91 19.16 14.91
N LEU A 226 -2.34 20.02 15.76
CA LEU A 226 -0.91 20.00 16.05
C LEU A 226 -0.50 18.73 16.79
N ASN A 227 -1.34 18.24 17.71
CA ASN A 227 -1.10 16.97 18.39
C ASN A 227 -1.19 15.78 17.42
N SER A 228 -2.21 15.74 16.55
CA SER A 228 -2.36 14.71 15.52
C SER A 228 -1.18 14.72 14.54
N LEU A 229 -0.71 15.89 14.12
CA LEU A 229 0.50 16.01 13.30
C LEU A 229 1.74 15.48 14.03
N ASN A 230 1.93 15.86 15.30
CA ASN A 230 3.04 15.39 16.12
C ASN A 230 3.02 13.86 16.31
N VAL A 231 1.85 13.28 16.60
CA VAL A 231 1.66 11.82 16.70
C VAL A 231 1.91 11.15 15.36
N THR A 232 1.41 11.71 14.26
CA THR A 232 1.62 11.17 12.90
C THR A 232 3.10 11.13 12.56
N LEU A 233 3.83 12.23 12.77
CA LEU A 233 5.25 12.32 12.50
C LEU A 233 6.07 11.38 13.40
N GLY A 234 5.70 11.26 14.68
CA GLY A 234 6.29 10.27 15.59
C GLY A 234 6.05 8.82 15.14
N ASN A 235 4.86 8.51 14.64
CA ASN A 235 4.54 7.20 14.08
C ASN A 235 5.30 6.93 12.77
N ILE A 236 5.59 7.95 11.95
CA ILE A 236 6.46 7.80 10.77
C ILE A 236 7.87 7.41 11.19
N ASP A 237 8.42 8.03 12.25
CA ASP A 237 9.74 7.68 12.79
C ASP A 237 9.78 6.23 13.31
N ILE A 238 8.75 5.81 14.05
CA ILE A 238 8.62 4.41 14.53
C ILE A 238 8.50 3.44 13.35
N PHE A 239 7.68 3.78 12.35
CA PHE A 239 7.53 2.98 11.14
C PHE A 239 8.86 2.82 10.39
N ALA A 240 9.59 3.92 10.22
CA ALA A 240 10.92 3.87 9.60
C ALA A 240 11.88 2.97 10.38
N MET A 241 11.89 3.02 11.72
CA MET A 241 12.68 2.08 12.53
C MET A 241 12.24 0.62 12.35
N ASN A 242 10.93 0.35 12.31
CA ASN A 242 10.38 -0.98 12.13
C ASN A 242 10.69 -1.58 10.75
N VAL A 243 10.84 -0.75 9.71
CA VAL A 243 11.29 -1.18 8.38
C VAL A 243 12.82 -1.31 8.33
N ASN A 244 13.56 -0.37 8.92
CA ASN A 244 15.01 -0.33 8.84
C ASN A 244 15.71 -1.47 9.61
N ASN A 245 15.17 -1.85 10.77
CA ASN A 245 15.71 -2.95 11.57
C ASN A 245 15.77 -4.30 10.81
N PRO A 246 14.69 -4.80 10.18
CA PRO A 246 14.74 -6.03 9.42
C PRO A 246 15.56 -5.89 8.12
N LEU A 247 15.59 -4.72 7.46
CA LEU A 247 16.45 -4.49 6.28
C LEU A 247 17.94 -4.67 6.61
N THR A 248 18.41 -3.99 7.66
CA THR A 248 19.81 -4.07 8.12
C THR A 248 20.17 -5.46 8.66
N LEU A 249 19.21 -6.15 9.27
CA LEU A 249 19.38 -7.54 9.71
C LEU A 249 19.54 -8.48 8.51
N ALA A 250 18.65 -8.39 7.52
CA ALA A 250 18.69 -9.20 6.30
C ALA A 250 20.00 -8.99 5.55
N GLU A 251 20.47 -7.73 5.42
CA GLU A 251 21.74 -7.39 4.80
C GLU A 251 22.92 -8.08 5.51
N LYS A 252 23.03 -7.91 6.83
CA LYS A 252 24.12 -8.50 7.63
C LYS A 252 24.13 -10.01 7.55
N GLN A 253 22.96 -10.64 7.67
CA GLN A 253 22.85 -12.10 7.61
C GLN A 253 23.15 -12.63 6.21
N LEU A 254 22.71 -11.94 5.15
CA LEU A 254 23.00 -12.33 3.77
C LEU A 254 24.50 -12.34 3.50
N GLN A 255 25.22 -11.30 3.93
CA GLN A 255 26.68 -11.22 3.80
C GLN A 255 27.39 -12.34 4.57
N ALA A 256 26.94 -12.66 5.78
CA ALA A 256 27.49 -13.76 6.56
C ALA A 256 27.20 -15.14 5.92
N THR A 257 26.04 -15.30 5.27
CA THR A 257 25.56 -16.57 4.72
C THR A 257 26.25 -16.95 3.41
N LYS A 258 26.81 -15.98 2.68
CA LYS A 258 27.49 -16.18 1.38
C LYS A 258 28.54 -17.29 1.42
N VAL A 259 29.39 -17.30 2.45
CA VAL A 259 30.48 -18.28 2.59
C VAL A 259 29.94 -19.66 2.92
N SER A 260 29.00 -19.76 3.86
CA SER A 260 28.39 -21.03 4.28
C SER A 260 27.66 -21.72 3.12
N VAL A 261 26.85 -20.97 2.35
CA VAL A 261 26.17 -21.50 1.17
C VAL A 261 27.20 -21.90 0.11
N GLY A 262 28.16 -21.02 -0.20
CA GLY A 262 29.19 -21.31 -1.20
C GLY A 262 30.00 -22.58 -0.93
N LEU A 263 30.25 -22.90 0.35
CA LEU A 263 30.91 -24.14 0.75
C LEU A 263 29.97 -25.35 0.72
N ALA A 264 28.76 -25.22 1.25
CA ALA A 264 27.81 -26.32 1.38
C ALA A 264 27.14 -26.74 0.06
N THR A 265 27.06 -25.85 -0.92
CA THR A 265 26.54 -26.13 -2.27
C THR A 265 27.64 -26.38 -3.30
N LYS A 266 28.91 -26.34 -2.88
CA LYS A 266 30.05 -26.58 -3.78
C LYS A 266 29.95 -27.97 -4.38
N ASP A 267 30.24 -28.08 -5.67
CA ASP A 267 30.31 -29.35 -6.39
C ASP A 267 29.00 -30.16 -6.36
N MET A 268 27.83 -29.50 -6.28
CA MET A 268 26.49 -30.14 -6.30
C MET A 268 25.86 -30.26 -7.70
N GLU A 269 26.59 -29.88 -8.76
CA GLU A 269 26.12 -29.93 -10.16
C GLU A 269 25.75 -31.34 -10.62
N TRP A 270 26.34 -32.37 -10.01
CA TRP A 270 26.05 -33.77 -10.28
C TRP A 270 24.58 -34.12 -10.05
N ILE A 271 23.84 -33.42 -9.17
CA ILE A 271 22.44 -33.77 -8.86
C ILE A 271 21.59 -33.77 -10.14
N LYS A 272 21.78 -32.77 -11.00
CA LYS A 272 21.05 -32.63 -12.26
C LYS A 272 21.60 -33.57 -13.34
N GLY A 273 22.93 -33.67 -13.46
CA GLY A 273 23.58 -34.53 -14.45
C GLY A 273 23.30 -36.02 -14.24
N ASP A 274 23.38 -36.48 -12.98
CA ASP A 274 23.15 -37.87 -12.63
C ASP A 274 21.65 -38.23 -12.72
N ALA A 275 20.74 -37.31 -12.37
CA ALA A 275 19.31 -37.49 -12.62
C ALA A 275 19.02 -37.69 -14.12
N GLN A 276 19.61 -36.86 -14.98
CA GLN A 276 19.46 -36.99 -16.43
C GLN A 276 20.03 -38.30 -16.97
N THR A 277 21.16 -38.75 -16.41
CA THR A 277 21.76 -40.05 -16.75
C THR A 277 20.83 -41.20 -16.37
N LEU A 278 20.28 -41.21 -15.15
CA LEU A 278 19.31 -42.21 -14.72
C LEU A 278 18.06 -42.22 -15.61
N ARG A 279 17.52 -41.04 -15.96
CA ARG A 279 16.41 -40.93 -16.92
C ARG A 279 16.74 -41.57 -18.26
N LYS A 280 17.96 -41.34 -18.76
CA LYS A 280 18.43 -41.94 -20.01
C LYS A 280 18.52 -43.46 -19.91
N MET A 281 19.07 -43.99 -18.83
CA MET A 281 19.12 -45.45 -18.58
C MET A 281 17.73 -46.08 -18.60
N ILE A 282 16.76 -45.46 -17.93
CA ILE A 282 15.35 -45.93 -17.89
C ILE A 282 14.71 -45.92 -19.29
N LEU A 283 14.96 -44.88 -20.09
CA LEU A 283 14.43 -44.76 -21.44
C LEU A 283 15.08 -45.75 -22.41
N ASP A 284 16.40 -45.92 -22.32
CA ASP A 284 17.16 -46.89 -23.11
C ASP A 284 16.63 -48.32 -22.81
N PHE A 285 16.42 -48.65 -21.54
CA PHE A 285 15.81 -49.91 -21.09
C PHE A 285 14.41 -50.12 -21.69
N SER A 286 13.52 -49.14 -21.52
CA SER A 286 12.15 -49.24 -22.03
C SER A 286 12.08 -49.39 -23.55
N THR A 287 12.96 -48.69 -24.27
CA THR A 287 12.97 -48.69 -25.73
C THR A 287 13.48 -50.03 -26.25
N TYR A 288 14.60 -50.52 -25.70
CA TYR A 288 15.18 -51.77 -26.13
C TYR A 288 14.25 -52.96 -25.90
N PHE A 289 13.68 -53.09 -24.69
CA PHE A 289 12.81 -54.22 -24.36
C PHE A 289 11.40 -54.08 -24.95
N GLY A 290 10.90 -52.86 -25.17
CA GLY A 290 9.62 -52.62 -25.84
C GLY A 290 9.60 -53.00 -27.32
N GLU A 291 10.77 -53.09 -27.96
CA GLU A 291 10.93 -53.45 -29.38
C GLU A 291 11.37 -54.91 -29.61
N GLN A 292 11.35 -55.74 -28.56
CA GLN A 292 11.74 -57.15 -28.66
C GLN A 292 10.64 -58.03 -29.25
N GLY A 293 11.10 -59.09 -29.91
CA GLY A 293 10.25 -60.03 -30.62
C GLY A 293 9.68 -59.49 -31.94
N PRO A 294 8.93 -60.33 -32.68
CA PRO A 294 8.80 -61.79 -32.48
C PRO A 294 10.14 -62.52 -32.62
N PHE A 295 10.24 -63.71 -32.01
CA PHE A 295 11.42 -64.59 -31.98
C PHE A 295 11.24 -65.74 -32.98
N PRO A 296 12.33 -66.27 -33.57
CA PRO A 296 13.73 -65.94 -33.29
C PRO A 296 14.24 -64.70 -34.04
N THR A 297 13.47 -64.18 -35.01
CA THR A 297 13.78 -62.95 -35.75
C THR A 297 12.56 -62.05 -35.81
N LYS A 298 12.77 -60.72 -35.87
CA LYS A 298 11.66 -59.74 -35.94
C LYS A 298 10.72 -59.92 -37.15
N LYS A 299 11.11 -60.73 -38.14
CA LYS A 299 10.31 -61.07 -39.33
C LYS A 299 9.48 -62.35 -39.15
N CYS A 300 9.58 -63.02 -38.02
CA CYS A 300 8.88 -64.28 -37.75
C CYS A 300 7.40 -63.98 -37.48
N ASP A 301 6.50 -64.53 -38.31
CA ASP A 301 5.05 -64.36 -38.13
C ASP A 301 4.45 -65.59 -37.41
N PRO A 302 3.96 -65.43 -36.17
CA PRO A 302 3.33 -66.51 -35.40
C PRO A 302 2.02 -67.02 -36.01
N SER A 303 1.37 -66.24 -36.89
CA SER A 303 0.13 -66.64 -37.56
C SER A 303 0.36 -67.63 -38.70
N THR A 304 1.55 -67.58 -39.31
CA THR A 304 1.92 -68.46 -40.44
C THR A 304 2.90 -69.56 -40.03
N THR A 305 3.66 -69.36 -38.95
CA THR A 305 4.77 -70.22 -38.57
C THR A 305 4.67 -70.62 -37.09
N PRO A 306 4.36 -71.90 -36.78
CA PRO A 306 4.21 -72.39 -35.40
C PRO A 306 5.48 -72.27 -34.54
N ALA A 307 6.63 -72.04 -35.17
CA ALA A 307 7.92 -71.90 -34.51
C ALA A 307 8.22 -70.48 -34.00
N CYS A 308 7.38 -69.49 -34.32
CA CYS A 308 7.58 -68.10 -33.87
C CYS A 308 6.96 -67.86 -32.50
N ILE A 309 7.65 -67.07 -31.66
CA ILE A 309 7.16 -66.67 -30.34
C ILE A 309 7.11 -65.15 -30.26
N THR A 310 5.94 -64.56 -30.03
CA THR A 310 5.82 -63.10 -29.82
C THR A 310 6.26 -62.70 -28.43
N CYS A 311 6.78 -61.48 -28.26
CA CYS A 311 6.89 -60.95 -26.91
C CYS A 311 5.48 -60.61 -26.38
N PRO A 312 5.06 -61.18 -25.25
CA PRO A 312 3.74 -60.91 -24.68
C PRO A 312 3.67 -59.47 -24.16
N ASP A 313 2.46 -58.89 -24.18
CA ASP A 313 2.20 -57.55 -23.63
C ASP A 313 2.58 -57.45 -22.14
N ALA A 314 2.47 -58.55 -21.41
CA ALA A 314 2.89 -58.64 -20.01
C ALA A 314 4.39 -58.32 -19.79
N VAL A 315 5.24 -58.52 -20.80
CA VAL A 315 6.70 -58.31 -20.70
C VAL A 315 7.15 -57.08 -21.47
N CYS A 316 6.80 -56.96 -22.76
CA CYS A 316 7.25 -55.86 -23.63
C CYS A 316 6.25 -54.71 -23.77
N GLY A 317 5.09 -54.81 -23.12
CA GLY A 317 3.94 -53.94 -23.37
C GLY A 317 3.60 -52.99 -22.22
N ALA A 318 2.35 -53.06 -21.75
CA ALA A 318 1.81 -52.10 -20.79
C ALA A 318 2.56 -52.02 -19.44
N PRO A 319 2.99 -53.13 -18.79
CA PRO A 319 3.71 -53.07 -17.52
C PRO A 319 5.06 -52.34 -17.61
N LEU A 320 5.83 -52.58 -18.68
CA LEU A 320 7.09 -51.89 -18.95
C LEU A 320 6.88 -50.38 -19.08
N LYS A 321 5.90 -49.96 -19.90
CA LYS A 321 5.56 -48.54 -20.08
C LYS A 321 5.11 -47.88 -18.77
N THR A 322 4.31 -48.60 -17.97
CA THR A 322 3.82 -48.12 -16.67
C THR A 322 4.97 -47.93 -15.70
N PHE A 323 5.87 -48.91 -15.60
CA PHE A 323 7.09 -48.80 -14.80
C PHE A 323 7.91 -47.58 -15.21
N THR A 324 8.19 -47.42 -16.51
CA THR A 324 8.96 -46.29 -17.06
C THR A 324 8.34 -44.93 -16.74
N GLN A 325 7.03 -44.78 -16.90
CA GLN A 325 6.35 -43.53 -16.57
C GLN A 325 6.40 -43.22 -15.07
N GLN A 326 6.14 -44.22 -14.22
CA GLN A 326 6.15 -44.05 -12.78
C GLN A 326 7.55 -43.73 -12.24
N ILE A 327 8.57 -44.45 -12.69
CA ILE A 327 9.93 -44.22 -12.21
C ILE A 327 10.47 -42.85 -12.65
N LEU A 328 10.17 -42.40 -13.88
CA LEU A 328 10.56 -41.06 -14.34
C LEU A 328 9.88 -39.97 -13.50
N ALA A 329 8.59 -40.13 -13.19
CA ALA A 329 7.87 -39.20 -12.32
C ALA A 329 8.45 -39.15 -10.90
N LEU A 330 8.85 -40.29 -10.34
CA LEU A 330 9.48 -40.37 -9.02
C LEU A 330 10.88 -39.73 -8.99
N VAL A 331 11.67 -39.95 -10.05
CA VAL A 331 12.97 -39.29 -10.20
C VAL A 331 12.79 -37.77 -10.25
N ASP A 332 11.85 -37.28 -11.06
CA ASP A 332 11.59 -35.84 -11.17
C ASP A 332 11.07 -35.23 -9.87
N GLY A 333 10.11 -35.90 -9.22
CA GLY A 333 9.54 -35.45 -7.96
C GLY A 333 10.54 -35.38 -6.80
N SER A 334 11.67 -36.08 -6.91
CA SER A 334 12.73 -36.08 -5.89
C SER A 334 13.89 -35.17 -6.24
N SER A 335 14.42 -35.28 -7.46
CA SER A 335 15.66 -34.61 -7.87
C SER A 335 15.46 -33.15 -8.23
N VAL A 336 14.34 -32.79 -8.87
CA VAL A 336 14.09 -31.42 -9.33
C VAL A 336 13.97 -30.43 -8.16
N PRO A 337 13.20 -30.72 -7.09
CA PRO A 337 13.10 -29.79 -5.97
C PRO A 337 14.41 -29.56 -5.22
N ILE A 338 15.20 -30.62 -5.03
CA ILE A 338 16.49 -30.52 -4.34
C ILE A 338 17.48 -29.70 -5.18
N ALA A 339 17.58 -30.00 -6.49
CA ALA A 339 18.43 -29.24 -7.40
C ALA A 339 18.00 -27.76 -7.49
N GLY A 340 16.70 -27.50 -7.61
CA GLY A 340 16.14 -26.16 -7.70
C GLY A 340 16.37 -25.32 -6.44
N ALA A 341 16.26 -25.92 -5.25
CA ALA A 341 16.57 -25.25 -3.99
C ALA A 341 18.06 -24.87 -3.91
N ILE A 342 18.95 -25.80 -4.26
CA ILE A 342 20.41 -25.55 -4.26
C ILE A 342 20.78 -24.46 -5.28
N GLU A 343 20.23 -24.52 -6.50
CA GLU A 343 20.47 -23.52 -7.54
C GLU A 343 19.95 -22.13 -7.13
N THR A 344 18.80 -22.07 -6.48
CA THR A 344 18.23 -20.83 -5.93
C THR A 344 19.12 -20.27 -4.82
N MET A 345 19.61 -21.11 -3.90
CA MET A 345 20.55 -20.70 -2.85
C MET A 345 21.86 -20.17 -3.45
N GLN A 346 22.44 -20.86 -4.42
CA GLN A 346 23.68 -20.44 -5.06
C GLN A 346 23.49 -19.13 -5.82
N THR A 347 22.36 -18.97 -6.51
CA THR A 347 22.06 -17.74 -7.23
C THR A 347 21.85 -16.55 -6.28
N ALA A 348 21.03 -16.70 -5.24
CA ALA A 348 20.69 -15.61 -4.33
C ALA A 348 21.81 -15.27 -3.35
N PHE A 349 22.42 -16.28 -2.72
CA PHE A 349 23.39 -16.08 -1.63
C PHE A 349 24.85 -16.03 -2.08
N VAL A 350 25.17 -16.49 -3.29
CA VAL A 350 26.55 -16.44 -3.82
C VAL A 350 26.65 -15.48 -5.00
N ASN A 351 25.89 -15.72 -6.08
CA ASN A 351 26.05 -14.98 -7.33
C ASN A 351 25.47 -13.55 -7.26
N LYS A 352 24.32 -13.37 -6.61
CA LYS A 352 23.60 -12.08 -6.52
C LYS A 352 23.65 -11.45 -5.13
N SER A 353 24.35 -12.06 -4.18
CA SER A 353 24.37 -11.59 -2.78
C SER A 353 24.83 -10.14 -2.63
N ASP A 354 25.85 -9.73 -3.38
CA ASP A 354 26.35 -8.35 -3.33
C ASP A 354 25.32 -7.36 -3.90
N THR A 355 24.61 -7.74 -4.97
CA THR A 355 23.52 -6.92 -5.55
C THR A 355 22.34 -6.80 -4.59
N ILE A 356 21.90 -7.90 -3.97
CA ILE A 356 20.79 -7.91 -3.01
C ILE A 356 21.18 -7.09 -1.77
N SER A 357 22.41 -7.27 -1.26
CA SER A 357 22.93 -6.52 -0.12
C SER A 357 23.01 -5.02 -0.39
N LEU A 358 23.46 -4.63 -1.59
CA LEU A 358 23.51 -3.23 -2.01
C LEU A 358 22.10 -2.62 -2.03
N ARG A 359 21.10 -3.33 -2.56
CA ARG A 359 19.71 -2.87 -2.57
C ARG A 359 19.07 -2.77 -1.20
N LEU A 360 19.34 -3.72 -0.30
CA LEU A 360 18.88 -3.65 1.09
C LEU A 360 19.48 -2.43 1.81
N ARG A 361 20.74 -2.08 1.52
CA ARG A 361 21.41 -0.90 2.07
C ARG A 361 20.85 0.41 1.49
N ASP A 362 20.60 0.45 0.18
CA ASP A 362 19.96 1.60 -0.48
C ASP A 362 18.57 1.86 0.14
N ALA A 363 17.75 0.81 0.27
CA ALA A 363 16.42 0.91 0.88
C ALA A 363 16.48 1.34 2.37
N SER A 364 17.47 0.84 3.12
CA SER A 364 17.73 1.28 4.50
C SER A 364 18.06 2.78 4.58
N SER A 365 18.87 3.29 3.64
CA SER A 365 19.19 4.71 3.55
C SER A 365 17.95 5.56 3.27
N GLU A 366 17.12 5.16 2.30
CA GLU A 366 15.90 5.87 1.92
C GLU A 366 14.90 5.97 3.08
N ILE A 367 14.74 4.88 3.85
CA ILE A 367 13.87 4.87 5.02
C ILE A 367 14.42 5.76 6.16
N ASN A 368 15.74 5.83 6.33
CA ASN A 368 16.35 6.75 7.31
C ASN A 368 16.19 8.23 6.92
N GLU A 369 16.21 8.55 5.63
CA GLU A 369 15.90 9.89 5.13
C GLU A 369 14.47 10.29 5.47
N LEU A 370 13.50 9.38 5.30
CA LEU A 370 12.12 9.59 5.71
C LEU A 370 11.99 9.85 7.23
N ALA A 371 12.67 9.05 8.06
CA ALA A 371 12.73 9.29 9.51
C ALA A 371 13.31 10.66 9.87
N THR A 372 14.39 11.06 9.19
CA THR A 372 15.05 12.36 9.41
C THR A 372 14.12 13.51 9.05
N LEU A 373 13.41 13.40 7.92
CA LEU A 373 12.41 14.38 7.50
C LEU A 373 11.23 14.46 8.48
N ALA A 374 10.77 13.32 9.00
CA ALA A 374 9.71 13.28 9.99
C ALA A 374 10.11 13.99 11.29
N LYS A 375 11.33 13.73 11.80
CA LYS A 375 11.89 14.41 12.97
C LYS A 375 12.06 15.92 12.77
N SER A 376 12.58 16.34 11.63
CA SER A 376 12.70 17.77 11.30
C SER A 376 11.33 18.45 11.26
N SER A 377 10.35 17.81 10.62
CA SER A 377 8.97 18.30 10.57
C SER A 377 8.33 18.38 11.96
N GLN A 378 8.67 17.45 12.86
CA GLN A 378 8.18 17.44 14.23
C GLN A 378 8.69 18.64 15.02
N GLN A 379 9.95 19.04 14.83
CA GLN A 379 10.51 20.24 15.42
C GLN A 379 9.77 21.50 14.95
N VAL A 380 9.46 21.59 13.64
CA VAL A 380 8.67 22.70 13.09
C VAL A 380 7.27 22.75 13.70
N VAL A 381 6.59 21.61 13.82
CA VAL A 381 5.28 21.53 14.50
C VAL A 381 5.40 21.98 15.97
N GLY A 382 6.49 21.63 16.66
CA GLY A 382 6.78 22.09 18.01
C GLY A 382 6.89 23.61 18.12
N VAL A 383 7.65 24.24 17.21
CA VAL A 383 7.79 25.72 17.16
C VAL A 383 6.45 26.39 16.85
N ILE A 384 5.67 25.84 15.92
CA ILE A 384 4.33 26.34 15.60
C ILE A 384 3.41 26.23 16.82
N LYS A 385 3.50 25.12 17.56
CA LYS A 385 2.73 24.91 18.79
C LYS A 385 3.08 25.94 19.86
N GLU A 386 4.36 26.14 20.13
CA GLU A 386 4.83 27.14 21.11
C GLU A 386 4.37 28.55 20.71
N THR A 387 4.56 28.91 19.43
CA THR A 387 4.10 30.20 18.89
C THR A 387 2.58 30.34 19.01
N PHE A 388 1.82 29.29 18.68
CA PHE A 388 0.37 29.33 18.82
C PHE A 388 -0.05 29.50 20.27
N ASP A 389 0.56 28.76 21.20
CA ASP A 389 0.24 28.80 22.62
C ASP A 389 0.52 30.22 23.18
N ASP A 390 1.63 30.87 22.78
CA ASP A 390 1.98 32.26 23.14
C ASP A 390 0.96 33.29 22.63
N TYR A 391 0.53 33.18 21.37
CA TYR A 391 -0.43 34.12 20.77
C TYR A 391 -1.90 33.79 21.07
N SER A 392 -2.20 32.57 21.54
CA SER A 392 -3.57 32.09 21.78
C SER A 392 -4.29 32.95 22.81
N PHE A 393 -3.59 33.37 23.86
CA PHE A 393 -4.13 34.22 24.92
C PHE A 393 -4.52 35.61 24.38
N SER A 394 -3.62 36.25 23.63
CA SER A 394 -3.86 37.58 23.03
C SER A 394 -5.01 37.57 22.02
N ARG A 395 -5.07 36.54 21.16
CA ARG A 395 -6.16 36.38 20.17
C ARG A 395 -7.51 36.19 20.86
N SER A 396 -7.58 35.25 21.80
CA SER A 396 -8.79 34.95 22.56
C SER A 396 -9.27 36.20 23.31
N ALA A 397 -8.35 36.92 23.96
CA ALA A 397 -8.66 38.14 24.68
C ALA A 397 -9.24 39.23 23.77
N LEU A 398 -8.72 39.42 22.55
CA LEU A 398 -9.22 40.44 21.62
C LEU A 398 -10.64 40.13 21.15
N VAL A 399 -10.91 38.90 20.68
CA VAL A 399 -12.25 38.50 20.24
C VAL A 399 -13.24 38.63 21.39
N MET A 400 -12.89 38.14 22.58
CA MET A 400 -13.73 38.24 23.76
C MET A 400 -14.00 39.69 24.19
N SER A 401 -12.99 40.56 24.11
CA SER A 401 -13.11 41.97 24.48
C SER A 401 -14.18 42.68 23.65
N VAL A 402 -14.25 42.44 22.34
CA VAL A 402 -15.27 43.04 21.46
C VAL A 402 -16.69 42.67 21.93
N PHE A 403 -16.93 41.40 22.29
CA PHE A 403 -18.22 40.95 22.79
C PHE A 403 -18.51 41.45 24.21
N ILE A 404 -17.51 41.46 25.11
CA ILE A 404 -17.66 41.98 26.48
C ILE A 404 -18.03 43.46 26.43
N PHE A 405 -17.32 44.28 25.65
CA PHE A 405 -17.64 45.69 25.50
C PHE A 405 -19.00 45.91 24.82
N GLY A 406 -19.39 45.05 23.87
CA GLY A 406 -20.72 45.06 23.27
C GLY A 406 -21.84 44.77 24.29
N VAL A 407 -21.66 43.75 25.12
CA VAL A 407 -22.60 43.41 26.21
C VAL A 407 -22.64 44.54 27.24
N MET A 408 -21.50 45.09 27.65
CA MET A 408 -21.44 46.22 28.58
C MET A 408 -22.16 47.45 28.02
N ALA A 409 -21.93 47.79 26.75
CA ALA A 409 -22.63 48.87 26.07
C ALA A 409 -24.16 48.65 26.08
N SER A 410 -24.61 47.43 25.81
CA SER A 410 -26.03 47.07 25.82
C SER A 410 -26.67 47.12 27.21
N LEU A 411 -26.00 46.57 28.24
CA LEU A 411 -26.49 46.55 29.62
C LEU A 411 -26.57 47.96 30.22
N VAL A 412 -25.53 48.77 30.03
CA VAL A 412 -25.51 50.17 30.49
C VAL A 412 -26.67 50.95 29.87
N GLY A 413 -26.95 50.74 28.58
CA GLY A 413 -28.09 51.35 27.90
C GLY A 413 -29.43 50.84 28.43
N MET A 414 -29.57 49.54 28.66
CA MET A 414 -30.79 48.94 29.22
C MET A 414 -31.10 49.44 30.63
N PHE A 415 -30.09 49.52 31.51
CA PHE A 415 -30.23 50.09 32.86
C PHE A 415 -30.64 51.58 32.81
N ALA A 416 -30.05 52.35 31.89
CA ALA A 416 -30.39 53.75 31.70
C ALA A 416 -31.84 53.94 31.21
N ILE A 417 -32.32 53.08 30.30
CA ILE A 417 -33.71 53.08 29.82
C ILE A 417 -34.67 52.72 30.95
N PHE A 418 -34.41 51.63 31.68
CA PHE A 418 -35.29 51.19 32.78
C PHE A 418 -35.42 52.27 33.86
N LYS A 419 -34.31 52.86 34.31
CA LYS A 419 -34.33 53.94 35.30
C LYS A 419 -34.94 55.23 34.75
N GLY A 420 -34.73 55.56 33.47
CA GLY A 420 -35.32 56.73 32.82
C GLY A 420 -36.83 56.63 32.64
N VAL A 421 -37.37 55.42 32.45
CA VAL A 421 -38.82 55.17 32.40
C VAL A 421 -39.46 55.23 33.80
N CYS A 422 -38.76 54.73 34.83
CA CYS A 422 -39.28 54.63 36.20
C CYS A 422 -39.14 55.93 37.04
N LYS A 423 -38.10 56.76 36.83
CA LYS A 423 -37.89 58.03 37.57
C LYS A 423 -37.85 59.25 36.64
N ARG A 424 -38.74 60.24 36.86
CA ARG A 424 -38.73 61.54 36.16
C ARG A 424 -37.41 62.29 36.45
N LYS A 425 -36.77 62.84 35.41
CA LYS A 425 -35.51 63.62 35.47
C LYS A 425 -34.31 62.91 36.13
N SER A 426 -34.10 61.63 35.83
CA SER A 426 -32.94 60.89 36.33
C SER A 426 -31.65 61.25 35.58
N GLY A 427 -30.58 61.65 36.28
CA GLY A 427 -29.25 61.90 35.69
C GLY A 427 -28.64 60.68 34.98
N TRP A 428 -29.14 59.48 35.30
CA TRP A 428 -28.74 58.20 34.70
C TRP A 428 -29.03 58.08 33.21
N VAL A 429 -29.92 58.90 32.65
CA VAL A 429 -30.15 58.99 31.19
C VAL A 429 -28.91 59.51 30.44
N GLN A 430 -27.91 60.07 31.14
CA GLN A 430 -26.61 60.40 30.57
C GLN A 430 -25.76 59.17 30.24
N LEU A 431 -25.97 58.02 30.89
CA LEU A 431 -25.26 56.77 30.57
C LEU A 431 -25.58 56.23 29.18
N LEU A 432 -26.70 56.64 28.57
CA LEU A 432 -26.97 56.32 27.17
C LEU A 432 -25.91 56.89 26.22
N HIS A 433 -25.26 58.00 26.56
CA HIS A 433 -24.11 58.50 25.79
C HIS A 433 -22.96 57.51 25.79
N VAL A 434 -22.62 56.98 26.96
CA VAL A 434 -21.55 55.99 27.11
C VAL A 434 -21.90 54.73 26.33
N SER A 435 -23.15 54.26 26.45
CA SER A 435 -23.67 53.09 25.74
C SER A 435 -23.51 53.22 24.21
N TRP A 436 -23.98 54.30 23.60
CA TRP A 436 -23.91 54.42 22.13
C TRP A 436 -22.49 54.74 21.63
N ILE A 437 -21.66 55.49 22.37
CA ILE A 437 -20.27 55.76 22.01
C ILE A 437 -19.45 54.46 22.02
N VAL A 438 -19.54 53.68 23.10
CA VAL A 438 -18.86 52.38 23.19
C VAL A 438 -19.41 51.43 22.11
N GLY A 439 -20.74 51.44 21.87
CA GLY A 439 -21.36 50.66 20.80
C GLY A 439 -20.78 50.98 19.41
N VAL A 440 -20.56 52.26 19.08
CA VAL A 440 -19.94 52.65 17.80
C VAL A 440 -18.50 52.13 17.69
N LEU A 441 -17.70 52.26 18.75
CA LEU A 441 -16.31 51.76 18.75
C LEU A 441 -16.27 50.24 18.57
N VAL A 442 -17.15 49.51 19.26
CA VAL A 442 -17.30 48.06 19.12
C VAL A 442 -17.78 47.68 17.71
N CYS A 443 -18.68 48.46 17.09
CA CYS A 443 -19.08 48.24 15.69
C CYS A 443 -17.91 48.37 14.71
N ILE A 444 -17.08 49.42 14.85
CA ILE A 444 -15.92 49.63 13.96
C ILE A 444 -14.94 48.48 14.09
N LEU A 445 -14.57 48.12 15.32
CA LEU A 445 -13.64 47.01 15.58
C LEU A 445 -14.23 45.66 15.16
N GLY A 446 -15.52 45.44 15.41
CA GLY A 446 -16.22 44.22 15.07
C GLY A 446 -16.32 43.98 13.56
N PHE A 447 -16.63 45.00 12.76
CA PHE A 447 -16.65 44.83 11.30
C PHE A 447 -15.27 44.47 10.73
N VAL A 448 -14.21 45.11 11.22
CA VAL A 448 -12.83 44.76 10.85
C VAL A 448 -12.52 43.32 11.27
N LEU A 449 -12.78 42.96 12.54
CA LEU A 449 -12.52 41.63 13.08
C LEU A 449 -13.28 40.53 12.32
N SER A 450 -14.57 40.73 12.03
CA SER A 450 -15.39 39.79 11.26
C SER A 450 -14.79 39.53 9.87
N SER A 451 -14.39 40.58 9.16
CA SER A 451 -13.77 40.45 7.84
C SER A 451 -12.40 39.77 7.87
N SER A 452 -11.59 40.04 8.90
CA SER A 452 -10.31 39.36 9.11
C SER A 452 -10.48 37.87 9.39
N LEU A 453 -11.46 37.50 10.23
CA LEU A 453 -11.77 36.10 10.50
C LEU A 453 -12.32 35.37 9.26
N LEU A 454 -13.10 36.06 8.43
CA LEU A 454 -13.56 35.51 7.15
C LEU A 454 -12.39 35.23 6.19
N ALA A 455 -11.40 36.13 6.12
CA ALA A 455 -10.17 35.93 5.35
C ALA A 455 -9.32 34.76 5.89
N VAL A 456 -9.24 34.60 7.22
CA VAL A 456 -8.60 33.44 7.86
C VAL A 456 -9.36 32.15 7.54
N GLY A 457 -10.69 32.19 7.50
CA GLY A 457 -11.53 31.08 7.04
C GLY A 457 -11.23 30.68 5.58
N ALA A 458 -11.00 31.66 4.70
CA ALA A 458 -10.55 31.40 3.32
C ALA A 458 -9.18 30.72 3.27
N LEU A 459 -8.26 31.10 4.16
CA LEU A 459 -6.96 30.46 4.26
C LEU A 459 -7.09 29.01 4.73
N TRP A 460 -7.92 28.72 5.74
CA TRP A 460 -8.18 27.35 6.18
C TRP A 460 -8.83 26.50 5.10
N PHE A 461 -9.79 27.06 4.35
CA PHE A 461 -10.40 26.38 3.22
C PHE A 461 -9.37 26.06 2.11
N ASP A 462 -8.45 26.99 1.81
CA ASP A 462 -7.38 26.74 0.85
C ASP A 462 -6.44 25.63 1.33
N SER A 463 -6.09 25.60 2.62
CA SER A 463 -5.28 24.54 3.22
C SER A 463 -5.93 23.15 3.09
N CYS A 464 -7.25 23.04 3.25
CA CYS A 464 -7.98 21.81 3.00
C CYS A 464 -7.83 21.30 1.56
N ASN A 465 -7.90 22.22 0.59
CA ASN A 465 -7.68 21.87 -0.81
C ASN A 465 -6.22 21.45 -1.08
N TYR A 466 -5.24 22.11 -0.46
CA TYR A 466 -3.83 21.71 -0.55
C TYR A 466 -3.60 20.31 0.03
N MET A 467 -4.18 20.00 1.19
CA MET A 467 -4.10 18.66 1.78
C MET A 467 -4.67 17.58 0.85
N ASN A 468 -5.82 17.84 0.23
CA ASN A 468 -6.43 16.89 -0.72
C ASN A 468 -5.59 16.70 -1.99
N ILE A 469 -4.91 17.75 -2.47
CA ILE A 469 -3.97 17.64 -3.59
C ILE A 469 -2.76 16.79 -3.21
N LEU A 470 -2.19 17.03 -2.02
CA LEU A 470 -1.05 16.25 -1.53
C LEU A 470 -1.42 14.79 -1.31
N HIS A 471 -2.60 14.49 -0.75
CA HIS A 471 -3.09 13.12 -0.57
C HIS A 471 -3.29 12.39 -1.90
N ALA A 472 -3.70 13.11 -2.96
CA ALA A 472 -3.92 12.52 -4.27
C ALA A 472 -2.62 12.15 -5.01
N ASP A 473 -1.59 13.02 -4.98
CA ASP A 473 -0.27 12.72 -5.54
C ASP A 473 0.81 13.68 -5.02
N LEU A 474 1.84 13.14 -4.35
CA LEU A 474 2.98 13.91 -3.85
C LEU A 474 4.10 14.15 -4.88
N ARG A 475 4.17 13.36 -5.96
CA ARG A 475 5.30 13.37 -6.93
C ARG A 475 5.60 14.72 -7.61
N PRO A 476 4.61 15.61 -7.84
CA PRO A 476 4.90 16.93 -8.39
C PRO A 476 5.63 17.86 -7.44
N TYR A 477 5.57 17.59 -6.13
CA TYR A 477 5.92 18.53 -5.07
C TYR A 477 7.12 18.10 -4.22
N PHE A 478 7.31 16.79 -4.07
CA PHE A 478 8.39 16.20 -3.26
C PHE A 478 9.28 15.30 -4.12
N PRO A 479 10.50 14.98 -3.65
CA PRO A 479 11.37 14.00 -4.30
C PRO A 479 10.67 12.68 -4.59
N SER A 480 11.05 12.05 -5.70
CA SER A 480 10.39 10.89 -6.30
C SER A 480 10.37 9.65 -5.40
N ARG A 481 11.42 9.41 -4.60
CA ARG A 481 11.52 8.27 -3.67
C ARG A 481 10.53 8.43 -2.52
N ILE A 482 10.61 9.54 -1.78
CA ILE A 482 9.70 9.83 -0.66
C ILE A 482 8.25 9.88 -1.12
N SER A 483 7.97 10.55 -2.24
CA SER A 483 6.61 10.65 -2.77
C SER A 483 6.07 9.28 -3.21
N SER A 484 6.90 8.40 -3.76
CA SER A 484 6.47 7.05 -4.15
C SER A 484 6.16 6.17 -2.94
N ILE A 485 6.95 6.25 -1.86
CA ILE A 485 6.67 5.57 -0.60
C ILE A 485 5.35 6.08 0.00
N MET A 486 5.19 7.40 0.12
CA MET A 486 3.99 8.00 0.71
C MET A 486 2.72 7.73 -0.12
N ASN A 487 2.80 7.82 -1.45
CA ASN A 487 1.69 7.47 -2.33
C ASN A 487 1.30 5.99 -2.16
N ALA A 488 2.27 5.07 -2.09
CA ALA A 488 1.98 3.66 -1.81
C ALA A 488 1.24 3.49 -0.49
N CYS A 489 1.64 4.23 0.56
CA CYS A 489 0.96 4.22 1.84
C CYS A 489 -0.46 4.79 1.82
N PHE A 490 -0.71 5.84 1.03
CA PHE A 490 -2.06 6.40 0.85
C PHE A 490 -2.99 5.44 0.11
N GLU A 491 -2.44 4.65 -0.81
CA GLU A 491 -3.15 3.62 -1.58
C GLU A 491 -3.23 2.25 -0.87
N ASP A 492 -2.64 2.12 0.34
CA ASP A 492 -2.49 0.86 1.08
C ASP A 492 -1.76 -0.24 0.27
N ASN A 493 -0.84 0.19 -0.59
CA ASN A 493 0.03 -0.66 -1.38
C ASN A 493 1.36 -0.93 -0.66
N SER A 494 1.99 -2.07 -1.00
CA SER A 494 3.30 -2.47 -0.49
C SER A 494 4.39 -1.43 -0.80
N ILE A 495 5.21 -1.10 0.22
CA ILE A 495 6.39 -0.24 0.06
C ILE A 495 7.58 -0.94 -0.62
N LEU A 496 7.52 -2.26 -0.85
CA LEU A 496 8.65 -2.97 -1.48
C LEU A 496 8.90 -2.52 -2.91
N LYS A 497 7.84 -2.18 -3.63
CA LYS A 497 7.93 -1.71 -5.01
C LYS A 497 8.64 -0.35 -5.13
N PRO A 498 8.27 0.70 -4.38
CA PRO A 498 9.02 1.96 -4.41
C PRO A 498 10.45 1.84 -3.89
N LEU A 499 10.76 0.84 -3.05
CA LEU A 499 12.12 0.56 -2.57
C LEU A 499 12.95 -0.36 -3.51
N ASP A 500 12.42 -0.76 -4.67
CA ASP A 500 13.06 -1.71 -5.60
C ASP A 500 13.41 -3.07 -4.95
N LEU A 501 12.64 -3.49 -3.95
CA LEU A 501 12.88 -4.74 -3.19
C LEU A 501 12.00 -5.90 -3.67
N ASP A 502 10.87 -5.63 -4.32
CA ASP A 502 9.87 -6.65 -4.70
C ASP A 502 10.49 -7.79 -5.55
N ASN A 503 11.19 -7.42 -6.63
CA ASN A 503 11.88 -8.40 -7.48
C ASN A 503 13.13 -9.01 -6.82
N VAL A 504 13.82 -8.21 -5.99
CA VAL A 504 15.11 -8.58 -5.38
C VAL A 504 14.91 -9.63 -4.29
N LEU A 505 13.80 -9.56 -3.56
CA LEU A 505 13.45 -10.46 -2.46
C LEU A 505 12.53 -11.61 -2.90
N GLY A 506 12.00 -11.59 -4.13
CA GLY A 506 11.10 -12.62 -4.66
C GLY A 506 11.68 -14.05 -4.72
N PHE A 507 13.01 -14.21 -4.66
CA PHE A 507 13.63 -15.54 -4.60
C PHE A 507 13.23 -16.35 -3.35
N GLN A 508 12.86 -15.67 -2.26
CA GLN A 508 12.49 -16.28 -0.98
C GLN A 508 11.30 -17.23 -1.15
N CYS A 509 10.23 -16.81 -1.83
CA CYS A 509 9.05 -17.67 -2.07
C CYS A 509 9.43 -18.94 -2.85
N ASN A 510 10.19 -18.78 -3.94
CA ASN A 510 10.63 -19.93 -4.72
C ASN A 510 11.51 -20.86 -3.87
N LEU A 511 12.41 -20.32 -3.04
CA LEU A 511 13.25 -21.13 -2.17
C LEU A 511 12.44 -21.92 -1.15
N GLU A 512 11.45 -21.31 -0.51
CA GLU A 512 10.55 -21.98 0.45
C GLU A 512 9.70 -23.06 -0.21
N ASP A 513 9.16 -22.81 -1.41
CA ASP A 513 8.37 -23.79 -2.17
C ASP A 513 9.22 -25.00 -2.58
N GLN A 514 10.43 -24.75 -3.09
CA GLN A 514 11.37 -25.81 -3.47
C GLN A 514 11.84 -26.59 -2.24
N TYR A 515 12.14 -25.92 -1.12
CA TYR A 515 12.52 -26.59 0.13
C TYR A 515 11.38 -27.44 0.71
N THR A 516 10.14 -26.93 0.69
CA THR A 516 8.97 -27.67 1.15
C THR A 516 8.74 -28.93 0.31
N SER A 517 8.96 -28.83 -1.00
CA SER A 517 8.87 -29.97 -1.92
C SER A 517 10.02 -30.97 -1.69
N ALA A 518 11.25 -30.47 -1.54
CA ALA A 518 12.45 -31.28 -1.31
C ALA A 518 12.44 -32.01 0.04
N SER A 519 11.94 -31.38 1.10
CA SER A 519 11.82 -31.98 2.44
C SER A 519 10.79 -33.11 2.48
N LYS A 520 9.77 -33.06 1.61
CA LYS A 520 8.72 -34.09 1.49
C LYS A 520 9.03 -35.19 0.47
N ALA A 521 10.10 -35.06 -0.31
CA ALA A 521 10.46 -36.05 -1.32
C ALA A 521 10.77 -37.44 -0.72
N ASP A 522 10.11 -38.49 -1.22
CA ASP A 522 10.41 -39.88 -0.86
C ASP A 522 11.57 -40.42 -1.70
N LEU A 523 12.79 -40.24 -1.18
CA LEU A 523 14.02 -40.73 -1.81
C LEU A 523 14.13 -42.26 -1.87
N GLY A 524 13.27 -42.98 -1.13
CA GLY A 524 13.20 -44.44 -1.16
C GLY A 524 12.23 -44.99 -2.21
N ALA A 525 11.33 -44.16 -2.75
CA ALA A 525 10.27 -44.61 -3.66
C ALA A 525 10.83 -45.22 -4.95
N VAL A 526 11.88 -44.63 -5.52
CA VAL A 526 12.51 -45.15 -6.75
C VAL A 526 13.06 -46.55 -6.51
N ASN A 527 13.81 -46.76 -5.42
CA ASN A 527 14.35 -48.09 -5.12
C ASN A 527 13.22 -49.11 -4.86
N LYS A 528 12.18 -48.73 -4.12
CA LYS A 528 11.00 -49.61 -3.91
C LYS A 528 10.34 -50.01 -5.23
N LEU A 529 10.18 -49.08 -6.16
CA LEU A 529 9.58 -49.35 -7.48
C LEU A 529 10.47 -50.25 -8.33
N ILE A 530 11.79 -50.00 -8.35
CA ILE A 530 12.76 -50.87 -9.03
C ILE A 530 12.71 -52.29 -8.47
N GLN A 531 12.69 -52.46 -7.15
CA GLN A 531 12.63 -53.79 -6.53
C GLN A 531 11.29 -54.49 -6.80
N SER A 532 10.17 -53.76 -6.75
CA SER A 532 8.85 -54.31 -7.05
C SER A 532 8.72 -54.76 -8.50
N TYR A 533 9.18 -53.94 -9.45
CA TYR A 533 9.19 -54.31 -10.86
C TYR A 533 10.23 -55.40 -11.14
N GLY A 534 11.38 -55.36 -10.46
CA GLY A 534 12.43 -56.38 -10.54
C GLY A 534 11.97 -57.77 -10.11
N ALA A 535 11.15 -57.87 -9.07
CA ALA A 535 10.51 -59.12 -8.69
C ALA A 535 9.58 -59.65 -9.82
N THR A 536 8.86 -58.74 -10.49
CA THR A 536 8.01 -59.10 -11.64
C THR A 536 8.86 -59.59 -12.81
N VAL A 537 9.97 -58.92 -13.12
CA VAL A 537 10.90 -59.32 -14.18
C VAL A 537 11.58 -60.66 -13.87
N SER A 538 11.88 -60.92 -12.59
CA SER A 538 12.51 -62.17 -12.14
C SER A 538 11.58 -63.38 -12.22
N ASP A 539 10.27 -63.15 -12.13
CA ASP A 539 9.23 -64.18 -12.26
C ASP A 539 8.89 -64.51 -13.72
N TYR A 540 9.36 -63.71 -14.69
CA TYR A 540 9.17 -64.04 -16.10
C TYR A 540 9.97 -65.28 -16.48
N ASP A 541 9.28 -66.24 -17.08
CA ASP A 541 9.86 -67.47 -17.58
C ASP A 541 9.40 -67.75 -19.02
N LEU A 542 9.82 -68.89 -19.55
CA LEU A 542 9.43 -69.32 -20.89
C LEU A 542 7.92 -69.57 -21.04
N ARG A 543 7.20 -69.89 -19.94
CA ARG A 543 5.74 -70.08 -19.99
C ARG A 543 5.04 -68.74 -20.17
N THR A 544 5.56 -67.65 -19.62
CA THR A 544 5.06 -66.28 -19.85
C THR A 544 5.05 -65.94 -21.35
N PHE A 545 6.01 -66.46 -22.12
CA PHE A 545 6.09 -66.32 -23.58
C PHE A 545 5.26 -67.35 -24.36
N GLY A 546 4.51 -68.23 -23.69
CA GLY A 546 3.73 -69.29 -24.33
C GLY A 546 4.57 -70.44 -24.89
N PHE A 547 5.80 -70.63 -24.37
CA PHE A 547 6.63 -71.77 -24.78
C PHE A 547 6.02 -73.09 -24.30
N ASP A 548 5.87 -74.04 -25.22
CA ASP A 548 5.28 -75.35 -24.98
C ASP A 548 6.32 -76.46 -25.17
N SER A 549 6.73 -77.05 -24.04
CA SER A 549 7.66 -78.19 -24.01
C SER A 549 7.13 -79.45 -24.72
N SER A 550 5.81 -79.60 -24.87
CA SER A 550 5.18 -80.69 -25.62
C SER A 550 5.28 -80.45 -27.13
N LEU A 551 5.01 -79.23 -27.58
CA LEU A 551 5.22 -78.81 -28.97
C LEU A 551 6.70 -78.93 -29.37
N LEU A 552 7.63 -78.53 -28.49
CA LEU A 552 9.06 -78.73 -28.74
C LEU A 552 9.38 -80.19 -29.05
N ARG A 553 8.91 -81.13 -28.20
CA ARG A 553 9.16 -82.57 -28.37
C ARG A 553 8.52 -83.11 -29.65
N ASP A 554 7.31 -82.67 -29.99
CA ASP A 554 6.65 -83.03 -31.24
C ASP A 554 7.43 -82.52 -32.46
N LEU A 555 7.88 -81.26 -32.44
CA LEU A 555 8.71 -80.69 -33.52
C LEU A 555 10.04 -81.44 -33.68
N MET A 556 10.73 -81.78 -32.58
CA MET A 556 11.96 -82.58 -32.63
C MET A 556 11.72 -83.98 -33.23
N ASN A 557 10.63 -84.63 -32.84
CA ASN A 557 10.25 -85.96 -33.35
C ASN A 557 9.91 -85.89 -34.85
N ARG A 558 9.16 -84.87 -35.29
CA ARG A 558 8.83 -84.65 -36.70
C ARG A 558 10.08 -84.38 -37.53
N ALA A 559 11.00 -83.55 -37.05
CA ALA A 559 12.26 -83.28 -37.72
C ALA A 559 13.11 -84.55 -37.87
N THR A 560 13.21 -85.36 -36.82
CA THR A 560 13.95 -86.63 -36.84
C THR A 560 13.33 -87.61 -37.82
N THR A 561 12.01 -87.76 -37.79
CA THR A 561 11.27 -88.67 -38.68
C THR A 561 11.42 -88.25 -40.14
N ALA A 562 11.23 -86.96 -40.44
CA ALA A 562 11.34 -86.46 -41.81
C ALA A 562 12.76 -86.57 -42.38
N ALA A 563 13.80 -86.43 -41.55
CA ALA A 563 15.19 -86.69 -41.96
C ALA A 563 15.44 -88.18 -42.27
N ASN A 564 14.86 -89.08 -41.48
CA ASN A 564 14.93 -90.53 -41.70
C ASN A 564 14.20 -90.94 -43.00
N ASP A 565 13.00 -90.39 -43.24
CA ASP A 565 12.17 -90.69 -44.41
C ASP A 565 12.87 -90.35 -45.74
N VAL A 566 13.75 -89.35 -45.75
CA VAL A 566 14.54 -88.98 -46.94
C VAL A 566 15.91 -89.68 -47.01
N GLY A 567 16.20 -90.59 -46.07
CA GLY A 567 17.46 -91.33 -45.99
C GLY A 567 18.66 -90.49 -45.54
N ARG A 568 18.42 -89.40 -44.79
CA ARG A 568 19.45 -88.47 -44.30
C ARG A 568 19.40 -88.37 -42.78
N GLN A 569 19.38 -89.51 -42.11
CA GLN A 569 19.41 -89.61 -40.65
C GLN A 569 20.77 -89.21 -40.07
N GLY A 570 20.75 -88.50 -38.94
CA GLY A 570 21.96 -88.19 -38.17
C GLY A 570 22.44 -89.36 -37.32
N LYS A 571 23.63 -89.23 -36.72
CA LYS A 571 24.19 -90.21 -35.77
C LYS A 571 23.29 -90.43 -34.55
N GLN A 572 22.45 -89.45 -34.21
CA GLN A 572 21.46 -89.49 -33.13
C GLN A 572 20.19 -88.72 -33.54
N PRO A 573 19.04 -88.97 -32.88
CA PRO A 573 17.83 -88.14 -33.02
C PRO A 573 18.08 -86.66 -32.67
N PHE A 574 17.28 -85.76 -33.24
CA PHE A 574 17.35 -84.35 -32.85
C PHE A 574 16.85 -84.16 -31.41
N SER A 575 17.60 -83.35 -30.67
CA SER A 575 17.31 -82.91 -29.31
C SER A 575 17.48 -81.39 -29.24
N GLN A 576 16.96 -80.80 -28.17
CA GLN A 576 17.11 -79.36 -27.91
C GLN A 576 18.59 -78.93 -27.94
N ASP A 577 19.49 -79.74 -27.38
CA ASP A 577 20.91 -79.38 -27.32
C ASP A 577 21.62 -79.56 -28.66
N ASN A 578 21.29 -80.60 -29.44
CA ASN A 578 22.07 -80.93 -30.64
C ASN A 578 21.55 -80.25 -31.91
N ILE A 579 20.28 -79.82 -31.93
CA ILE A 579 19.67 -79.20 -33.12
C ILE A 579 20.21 -77.79 -33.38
N VAL A 580 20.55 -77.06 -32.29
CA VAL A 580 21.10 -75.69 -32.33
C VAL A 580 22.59 -75.62 -32.00
N ARG A 581 23.26 -76.74 -31.75
CA ARG A 581 24.72 -76.77 -31.54
C ARG A 581 25.42 -77.44 -32.71
N PRO A 582 25.75 -76.71 -33.77
CA PRO A 582 26.32 -77.38 -34.91
C PRO A 582 27.77 -76.98 -35.23
N TRP A 583 28.30 -75.89 -34.68
CA TRP A 583 29.59 -75.34 -35.15
C TRP A 583 30.31 -74.57 -34.04
N VAL A 584 31.60 -74.86 -33.81
CA VAL A 584 32.50 -73.89 -33.17
C VAL A 584 33.20 -73.16 -34.31
N LEU A 585 32.84 -71.88 -34.52
CA LEU A 585 33.59 -70.97 -35.38
C LEU A 585 34.91 -70.64 -34.68
N GLN A 586 35.93 -71.47 -34.91
CA GLN A 586 37.31 -71.16 -34.52
C GLN A 586 38.11 -71.06 -35.83
N ASP A 587 38.67 -69.88 -36.09
CA ASP A 587 39.63 -69.61 -37.18
C ASP A 587 39.12 -69.84 -38.62
N ASN A 588 37.86 -69.49 -38.94
CA ASN A 588 37.27 -69.66 -40.29
C ASN A 588 37.27 -71.11 -40.83
N ILE A 589 37.54 -72.11 -39.98
CA ILE A 589 37.47 -73.53 -40.34
C ILE A 589 36.15 -74.10 -39.85
N VAL A 590 35.26 -74.42 -40.78
CA VAL A 590 33.97 -75.04 -40.53
C VAL A 590 34.19 -76.50 -40.13
N ARG A 591 34.25 -76.82 -38.83
CA ARG A 591 34.26 -78.22 -38.34
C ARG A 591 32.93 -78.90 -38.63
N PRO A 592 32.89 -80.18 -38.99
CA PRO A 592 31.65 -80.86 -39.37
C PRO A 592 30.59 -80.85 -38.27
N TRP A 593 29.31 -80.80 -38.66
CA TRP A 593 28.21 -80.83 -37.70
C TRP A 593 28.29 -82.13 -36.89
N VAL A 594 28.38 -82.05 -35.56
CA VAL A 594 28.58 -83.21 -34.65
C VAL A 594 27.60 -84.37 -34.94
N LEU A 595 26.37 -84.04 -35.34
CA LEU A 595 25.34 -85.02 -35.71
C LEU A 595 25.60 -85.77 -37.03
N TYR A 596 26.34 -85.19 -37.98
CA TYR A 596 26.48 -85.72 -39.34
C TYR A 596 27.93 -85.95 -39.77
N ASP A 597 28.91 -85.38 -39.08
CA ASP A 597 30.33 -85.44 -39.43
C ASP A 597 30.66 -84.88 -40.83
N GLU A 598 29.84 -83.94 -41.31
CA GLU A 598 29.99 -83.32 -42.64
C GLU A 598 30.13 -81.79 -42.55
N PRO A 599 31.00 -81.18 -43.37
CA PRO A 599 31.19 -79.73 -43.40
C PRO A 599 30.07 -79.02 -44.18
N ALA A 600 29.71 -77.80 -43.76
CA ALA A 600 28.65 -77.02 -44.41
C ALA A 600 29.01 -76.50 -45.82
N THR A 601 30.29 -76.54 -46.18
CA THR A 601 30.78 -76.23 -47.53
C THR A 601 30.19 -77.17 -48.58
N ASP A 602 29.94 -78.44 -48.21
CA ASP A 602 29.47 -79.49 -49.14
C ASP A 602 28.05 -79.21 -49.66
N PHE A 603 27.32 -78.33 -48.98
CA PHE A 603 25.96 -77.92 -49.33
C PHE A 603 25.88 -76.45 -49.79
N GLY A 604 27.01 -75.82 -50.09
CA GLY A 604 27.05 -74.45 -50.62
C GLY A 604 26.72 -73.36 -49.58
N CYS A 605 26.90 -73.66 -48.29
CA CYS A 605 26.66 -72.69 -47.21
C CYS A 605 27.93 -71.93 -46.80
N GLY A 606 29.13 -72.45 -47.09
CA GLY A 606 30.41 -71.84 -46.69
C GLY A 606 30.82 -70.60 -47.47
N SER A 607 30.23 -70.33 -48.65
CA SER A 607 30.51 -69.13 -49.48
C SER A 607 29.49 -68.01 -49.31
N LYS A 608 28.47 -68.22 -48.48
CA LYS A 608 27.41 -67.24 -48.21
C LYS A 608 27.76 -66.52 -46.90
N ASN A 609 27.67 -65.19 -46.87
CA ASN A 609 27.78 -64.37 -45.65
C ASN A 609 26.57 -64.63 -44.72
N LEU A 610 26.41 -65.86 -44.22
CA LEU A 610 25.35 -66.28 -43.33
C LEU A 610 25.72 -65.99 -41.88
N THR A 611 24.75 -65.56 -41.10
CA THR A 611 24.90 -65.45 -39.64
C THR A 611 24.99 -66.82 -38.99
N ALA A 612 25.48 -66.88 -37.75
CA ALA A 612 25.53 -68.12 -36.97
C ALA A 612 24.13 -68.77 -36.79
N ASP A 613 23.07 -67.95 -36.80
CA ASP A 613 21.68 -68.39 -36.70
C ASP A 613 21.10 -68.92 -38.04
N GLU A 614 21.67 -68.52 -39.19
CA GLU A 614 21.18 -68.94 -40.52
C GLU A 614 21.92 -70.18 -41.06
N LEU A 615 23.14 -70.40 -40.59
CA LEU A 615 24.00 -71.50 -41.03
C LEU A 615 23.38 -72.90 -40.85
N PRO A 616 22.71 -73.24 -39.73
CA PRO A 616 22.17 -74.59 -39.50
C PRO A 616 21.00 -74.90 -40.45
N THR A 617 20.14 -73.91 -40.68
CA THR A 617 19.04 -73.99 -41.64
C THR A 617 19.55 -74.17 -43.07
N CYS A 618 20.60 -73.42 -43.47
CA CYS A 618 21.22 -73.60 -44.79
C CYS A 618 21.75 -75.03 -44.99
N PHE A 619 22.50 -75.54 -44.00
CA PHE A 619 23.05 -76.89 -44.03
C PHE A 619 21.95 -77.92 -44.24
N MET A 620 20.89 -77.87 -43.43
CA MET A 620 19.82 -78.85 -43.49
C MET A 620 18.95 -78.75 -44.74
N ILE A 621 18.79 -77.55 -45.31
CA ILE A 621 18.13 -77.40 -46.60
C ILE A 621 18.87 -78.18 -47.70
N GLY A 622 20.20 -78.04 -47.76
CA GLY A 622 21.03 -78.77 -48.70
C GLY A 622 21.05 -80.28 -48.40
N LYS A 623 21.14 -80.64 -47.12
CA LYS A 623 21.14 -82.04 -46.68
C LYS A 623 19.85 -82.76 -47.06
N CYS A 624 18.69 -82.19 -46.73
CA CYS A 624 17.37 -82.74 -47.11
C CYS A 624 17.20 -82.80 -48.64
N ALA A 625 17.66 -81.79 -49.38
CA ALA A 625 17.58 -81.77 -50.85
C ALA A 625 18.39 -82.91 -51.50
N SER A 626 19.50 -83.31 -50.88
CA SER A 626 20.33 -84.43 -51.31
C SER A 626 19.71 -85.82 -51.03
N GLY A 627 18.58 -85.91 -50.33
CA GLY A 627 17.93 -87.18 -49.99
C GLY A 627 17.36 -87.97 -51.17
N ASN A 628 16.93 -89.20 -50.90
CA ASN A 628 16.46 -90.16 -51.93
C ASN A 628 14.94 -90.14 -52.15
N ALA A 629 14.20 -89.30 -51.40
CA ALA A 629 12.74 -89.17 -51.47
C ALA A 629 12.24 -88.28 -52.63
N PRO A 630 10.94 -88.33 -53.00
CA PRO A 630 10.33 -87.36 -53.90
C PRO A 630 10.39 -85.92 -53.35
N THR A 631 10.22 -84.92 -54.22
CA THR A 631 10.31 -83.48 -53.87
C THR A 631 9.45 -83.12 -52.65
N SER A 632 8.23 -83.65 -52.56
CA SER A 632 7.33 -83.42 -51.41
C SER A 632 7.87 -83.97 -50.08
N GLY A 633 8.64 -85.06 -50.09
CA GLY A 633 9.33 -85.59 -48.90
C GLY A 633 10.55 -84.75 -48.53
N LYS A 634 11.31 -84.30 -49.53
CA LYS A 634 12.46 -83.40 -49.34
C LYS A 634 12.04 -82.07 -48.72
N ASP A 635 10.95 -81.47 -49.20
CA ASP A 635 10.44 -80.21 -48.66
C ASP A 635 9.88 -80.38 -47.24
N LYS A 636 9.18 -81.49 -46.95
CA LYS A 636 8.79 -81.85 -45.58
C LYS A 636 9.99 -81.95 -44.62
N CYS A 637 11.11 -82.52 -45.06
CA CYS A 637 12.34 -82.58 -44.26
C CYS A 637 12.89 -81.19 -43.95
N LYS A 638 12.95 -80.30 -44.95
CA LYS A 638 13.40 -78.90 -44.78
C LYS A 638 12.50 -78.15 -43.80
N ASP A 639 11.19 -78.23 -43.97
CA ASP A 639 10.22 -77.50 -43.17
C ASP A 639 10.18 -78.03 -41.73
N ALA A 640 10.22 -79.35 -41.55
CA ALA A 640 10.23 -79.96 -40.21
C ALA A 640 11.49 -79.55 -39.43
N TYR A 641 12.67 -79.59 -40.04
CA TYR A 641 13.90 -79.12 -39.40
C TYR A 641 13.85 -77.62 -39.11
N THR A 642 13.44 -76.80 -40.09
CA THR A 642 13.41 -75.34 -39.93
C THR A 642 12.47 -74.92 -38.80
N ASN A 643 11.30 -75.55 -38.68
CA ASN A 643 10.37 -75.29 -37.58
C ASN A 643 10.95 -75.72 -36.23
N ALA A 644 11.54 -76.91 -36.15
CA ALA A 644 12.18 -77.42 -34.95
C ALA A 644 13.35 -76.52 -34.49
N TYR A 645 14.23 -76.15 -35.41
CA TYR A 645 15.38 -75.28 -35.17
C TYR A 645 14.94 -73.87 -34.73
N ASN A 646 14.00 -73.24 -35.45
CA ASN A 646 13.51 -71.90 -35.11
C ASN A 646 12.80 -71.86 -33.74
N TYR A 647 12.13 -72.95 -33.33
CA TYR A 647 11.50 -73.02 -32.02
C TYR A 647 12.54 -73.10 -30.88
N VAL A 648 13.61 -73.87 -31.07
CA VAL A 648 14.73 -73.90 -30.11
C VAL A 648 15.53 -72.59 -30.12
N LEU A 649 15.74 -71.98 -31.29
CA LEU A 649 16.38 -70.67 -31.38
C LEU A 649 15.56 -69.61 -30.64
N SER A 650 14.21 -69.66 -30.74
CA SER A 650 13.32 -68.79 -29.97
C SER A 650 13.49 -69.00 -28.47
N PHE A 651 13.56 -70.25 -28.00
CA PHE A 651 13.87 -70.56 -26.60
C PHE A 651 15.16 -69.86 -26.14
N THR A 652 16.25 -70.00 -26.91
CA THR A 652 17.55 -69.41 -26.56
C THR A 652 17.51 -67.89 -26.54
N LYS A 653 16.88 -67.25 -27.54
CA LYS A 653 16.76 -65.80 -27.61
C LYS A 653 15.87 -65.22 -26.51
N VAL A 654 14.75 -65.89 -26.17
CA VAL A 654 13.87 -65.47 -25.06
C VAL A 654 14.60 -65.57 -23.73
N THR A 655 15.34 -66.66 -23.50
CA THR A 655 16.11 -66.85 -22.26
C THR A 655 17.20 -65.78 -22.13
N SER A 656 17.95 -65.52 -23.21
CA SER A 656 18.96 -64.45 -23.25
C SER A 656 18.34 -63.08 -23.00
N MET A 657 17.19 -62.78 -23.61
CA MET A 657 16.48 -61.51 -23.39
C MET A 657 16.06 -61.34 -21.94
N LEU A 658 15.55 -62.38 -21.28
CA LEU A 658 15.14 -62.33 -19.88
C LEU A 658 16.34 -62.12 -18.95
N ASP A 659 17.46 -62.80 -19.20
CA ASP A 659 18.71 -62.58 -18.48
C ASP A 659 19.24 -61.16 -18.70
N GLU A 660 19.26 -60.66 -19.94
CA GLU A 660 19.62 -59.27 -20.27
C GLU A 660 18.70 -58.26 -19.57
N MET A 661 17.39 -58.51 -19.53
CA MET A 661 16.41 -57.63 -18.89
C MET A 661 16.63 -57.55 -17.38
N ARG A 662 16.93 -58.68 -16.73
CA ARG A 662 17.33 -58.71 -15.32
C ARG A 662 18.68 -58.04 -15.10
N GLN A 663 19.64 -58.23 -15.99
CA GLN A 663 20.96 -57.63 -15.87
C GLN A 663 20.91 -56.10 -16.00
N ASP A 664 20.22 -55.57 -17.00
CA ASP A 664 20.09 -54.11 -17.22
C ASP A 664 19.32 -53.44 -16.06
N LEU A 665 18.28 -54.10 -15.52
CA LEU A 665 17.46 -53.56 -14.44
C LEU A 665 18.11 -53.72 -13.05
N LEU A 666 18.48 -54.94 -12.68
CA LEU A 666 18.90 -55.35 -11.34
C LEU A 666 20.42 -55.58 -11.24
N GLY A 667 21.04 -56.11 -12.29
CA GLY A 667 22.46 -56.48 -12.29
C GLY A 667 22.75 -57.73 -11.45
N ASP A 668 21.77 -58.60 -11.27
CA ASP A 668 21.83 -59.78 -10.38
C ASP A 668 22.15 -61.09 -11.12
N THR A 669 22.46 -61.03 -12.42
CA THR A 669 22.78 -62.21 -13.24
C THR A 669 24.28 -62.28 -13.54
N VAL A 670 24.75 -63.45 -13.98
CA VAL A 670 26.13 -63.65 -14.49
C VAL A 670 26.21 -63.32 -16.00
N GLY A 671 25.10 -62.87 -16.61
CA GLY A 671 25.00 -62.53 -18.02
C GLY A 671 25.64 -61.19 -18.38
N SER A 672 25.83 -60.96 -19.69
CA SER A 672 26.20 -59.64 -20.21
C SER A 672 24.98 -58.71 -20.25
N PHE A 673 25.22 -57.41 -20.08
CA PHE A 673 24.20 -56.39 -20.39
C PHE A 673 23.70 -56.51 -21.82
N SER A 674 22.51 -55.97 -22.09
CA SER A 674 21.94 -56.00 -23.43
C SER A 674 22.85 -55.31 -24.45
N SER A 675 22.76 -55.73 -25.71
CA SER A 675 23.60 -55.18 -26.80
C SER A 675 23.47 -53.67 -27.00
N SER A 676 22.36 -53.08 -26.56
CA SER A 676 22.10 -51.63 -26.63
C SER A 676 22.57 -50.87 -25.39
N TRP A 677 22.92 -51.57 -24.31
CA TRP A 677 23.30 -50.99 -23.04
C TRP A 677 24.68 -50.35 -23.13
N LYS A 678 24.75 -49.04 -22.90
CA LYS A 678 25.99 -48.24 -22.96
C LYS A 678 26.46 -47.77 -21.59
N HIS A 679 25.85 -48.27 -20.52
CA HIS A 679 26.09 -47.84 -19.16
C HIS A 679 26.93 -48.89 -18.42
N PRO A 680 27.81 -48.48 -17.50
CA PRO A 680 28.75 -49.40 -16.84
C PRO A 680 28.10 -50.29 -15.77
N MET A 681 26.84 -50.04 -15.41
CA MET A 681 26.11 -50.69 -14.32
C MET A 681 24.61 -50.78 -14.61
N SER A 682 23.88 -51.51 -13.75
CA SER A 682 22.42 -51.65 -13.84
C SER A 682 21.69 -50.40 -13.36
N ILE A 683 20.40 -50.28 -13.70
CA ILE A 683 19.53 -49.20 -13.22
C ILE A 683 19.45 -49.21 -11.68
N ALA A 684 19.29 -50.39 -11.06
CA ALA A 684 19.19 -50.53 -9.62
C ALA A 684 20.44 -50.04 -8.89
N GLU A 685 21.63 -50.41 -9.37
CA GLU A 685 22.90 -50.00 -8.78
C GLU A 685 23.10 -48.49 -8.90
N TYR A 686 22.88 -47.93 -10.09
CA TYR A 686 23.02 -46.49 -10.34
C TYR A 686 22.01 -45.69 -9.51
N ALA A 687 20.73 -46.08 -9.52
CA ALA A 687 19.67 -45.39 -8.79
C ALA A 687 19.96 -45.41 -7.28
N LYS A 688 20.38 -46.55 -6.73
CA LYS A 688 20.74 -46.65 -5.31
C LYS A 688 21.87 -45.68 -4.96
N SER A 689 22.98 -45.73 -5.70
CA SER A 689 24.13 -44.84 -5.48
C SER A 689 23.74 -43.36 -5.56
N TYR A 690 22.95 -43.01 -6.57
CA TYR A 690 22.46 -41.66 -6.77
C TYR A 690 21.56 -41.18 -5.63
N PHE A 691 20.55 -41.96 -5.23
CA PHE A 691 19.60 -41.58 -4.18
C PHE A 691 20.22 -41.59 -2.78
N ASP A 692 21.19 -42.47 -2.50
CA ASP A 692 21.97 -42.43 -1.26
C ASP A 692 22.78 -41.13 -1.17
N ARG A 693 23.46 -40.75 -2.26
CA ARG A 693 24.20 -39.48 -2.36
C ARG A 693 23.27 -38.26 -2.28
N LEU A 694 22.09 -38.34 -2.88
CA LEU A 694 21.07 -37.28 -2.85
C LEU A 694 20.50 -37.09 -1.44
N SER A 695 20.25 -38.19 -0.72
CA SER A 695 19.81 -38.15 0.67
C SER A 695 20.87 -37.52 1.58
N ALA A 696 22.15 -37.86 1.36
CA ALA A 696 23.25 -37.21 2.06
C ALA A 696 23.25 -35.69 1.79
N ALA A 697 23.22 -35.27 0.51
CA ALA A 697 23.20 -33.86 0.13
C ALA A 697 22.00 -33.08 0.70
N ARG A 698 20.80 -33.69 0.73
CA ARG A 698 19.61 -33.09 1.37
C ARG A 698 19.87 -32.80 2.85
N SER A 699 20.40 -33.78 3.58
CA SER A 699 20.63 -33.64 5.03
C SER A 699 21.81 -32.72 5.37
N SER A 700 22.94 -32.85 4.67
CA SER A 700 24.19 -32.15 4.99
C SER A 700 24.22 -30.71 4.50
N SER A 701 23.48 -30.40 3.43
CA SER A 701 23.53 -29.09 2.79
C SER A 701 22.19 -28.39 2.86
N LEU A 702 21.14 -28.94 2.25
CA LEU A 702 19.85 -28.25 2.14
C LEU A 702 19.19 -28.01 3.50
N GLU A 703 19.00 -29.06 4.30
CA GLU A 703 18.39 -28.92 5.63
C GLU A 703 19.27 -28.15 6.61
N PHE A 704 20.59 -28.37 6.56
CA PHE A 704 21.55 -27.66 7.40
C PHE A 704 21.49 -26.15 7.15
N LEU A 705 21.50 -25.72 5.88
CA LEU A 705 21.42 -24.30 5.52
C LEU A 705 20.05 -23.72 5.88
N MET A 706 18.95 -24.42 5.58
CA MET A 706 17.59 -23.93 5.85
C MET A 706 17.26 -23.84 7.34
N LYS A 707 17.78 -24.74 8.18
CA LYS A 707 17.63 -24.64 9.64
C LYS A 707 18.65 -23.69 10.27
N GLY A 708 19.70 -23.33 9.53
CA GLY A 708 20.80 -22.49 9.96
C GLY A 708 20.80 -21.12 9.29
N ASP A 709 21.85 -20.84 8.54
CA ASP A 709 22.18 -19.49 8.04
C ASP A 709 21.15 -18.96 7.03
N VAL A 710 20.72 -19.80 6.08
CA VAL A 710 19.74 -19.41 5.05
C VAL A 710 18.36 -19.17 5.68
N GLY A 711 17.95 -20.02 6.62
CA GLY A 711 16.68 -19.85 7.35
C GLY A 711 16.58 -18.51 8.06
N ARG A 712 17.66 -18.06 8.69
CA ARG A 712 17.69 -16.75 9.36
C ARG A 712 17.51 -15.59 8.36
N VAL A 713 18.15 -15.66 7.21
CA VAL A 713 17.99 -14.63 6.16
C VAL A 713 16.57 -14.63 5.61
N VAL A 714 16.00 -15.80 5.35
CA VAL A 714 14.62 -15.95 4.89
C VAL A 714 13.65 -15.35 5.91
N GLU A 715 13.84 -15.62 7.21
CA GLU A 715 13.03 -15.02 8.29
C GLU A 715 13.20 -13.49 8.35
N ALA A 716 14.42 -12.97 8.19
CA ALA A 716 14.65 -11.54 8.18
C ALA A 716 13.98 -10.85 6.97
N ILE A 717 14.04 -11.47 5.79
CA ILE A 717 13.35 -11.01 4.58
C ILE A 717 11.83 -11.04 4.81
N GLU A 718 11.28 -12.11 5.36
CA GLU A 718 9.86 -12.22 5.66
C GLU A 718 9.38 -11.11 6.62
N ARG A 719 10.21 -10.70 7.58
CA ARG A 719 9.91 -9.54 8.44
C ARG A 719 9.86 -8.23 7.66
N VAL A 720 10.73 -8.03 6.66
CA VAL A 720 10.66 -6.86 5.78
C VAL A 720 9.31 -6.85 5.03
N ARG A 721 8.90 -7.99 4.48
CA ARG A 721 7.63 -8.16 3.76
C ARG A 721 6.40 -8.02 4.66
N CYS A 722 6.50 -8.49 5.90
CA CYS A 722 5.43 -8.27 6.90
C CYS A 722 5.30 -6.80 7.34
N THR A 723 6.30 -5.94 7.07
CA THR A 723 6.26 -4.51 7.43
C THR A 723 5.61 -3.65 6.33
N GLU A 724 5.01 -4.29 5.32
CA GLU A 724 4.47 -3.63 4.12
C GLU A 724 3.27 -2.69 4.37
N SER A 725 2.50 -2.86 5.45
CA SER A 725 1.28 -2.07 5.65
C SER A 725 1.58 -0.71 6.29
N CYS A 726 1.44 0.36 5.51
CA CYS A 726 1.47 1.75 5.98
C CYS A 726 0.15 2.50 5.79
N GLY A 727 -0.96 1.79 5.56
CA GLY A 727 -2.32 2.38 5.44
C GLY A 727 -2.79 3.18 6.66
N TRP A 728 -2.15 3.01 7.82
CA TRP A 728 -2.39 3.87 9.00
C TRP A 728 -2.10 5.36 8.71
N ILE A 729 -1.25 5.69 7.73
CA ILE A 729 -0.99 7.05 7.28
C ILE A 729 -2.27 7.71 6.75
N ASN A 730 -3.12 6.95 6.05
CA ASN A 730 -4.41 7.44 5.56
C ASN A 730 -5.36 7.77 6.72
N ILE A 731 -5.38 6.96 7.78
CA ILE A 731 -6.17 7.23 9.00
C ILE A 731 -5.68 8.52 9.68
N SER A 732 -4.36 8.65 9.84
CA SER A 732 -3.73 9.85 10.40
C SER A 732 -4.02 11.11 9.59
N PHE A 733 -3.95 11.02 8.26
CA PHE A 733 -4.32 12.10 7.35
C PHE A 733 -5.78 12.52 7.54
N ASN A 734 -6.71 11.57 7.58
CA ASN A 734 -8.13 11.86 7.78
C ASN A 734 -8.39 12.54 9.13
N ALA A 735 -7.66 12.18 10.19
CA ALA A 735 -7.79 12.83 11.49
C ALA A 735 -7.35 14.31 11.45
N VAL A 736 -6.22 14.60 10.79
CA VAL A 736 -5.73 15.98 10.60
C VAL A 736 -6.68 16.77 9.71
N HIS A 737 -7.10 16.18 8.58
CA HIS A 737 -8.02 16.78 7.63
C HIS A 737 -9.36 17.12 8.31
N ASP A 738 -9.95 16.18 9.05
CA ASP A 738 -11.24 16.40 9.69
C ASP A 738 -11.16 17.49 10.78
N SER A 739 -10.12 17.46 11.62
CA SER A 739 -9.93 18.48 12.65
C SER A 739 -9.74 19.88 12.04
N MET A 740 -9.01 19.97 10.93
CA MET A 740 -8.75 21.24 10.25
C MET A 740 -9.97 21.75 9.47
N CYS A 741 -10.56 20.87 8.66
CA CYS A 741 -11.54 21.23 7.64
C CYS A 741 -12.97 21.20 8.14
N LYS A 742 -13.28 20.38 9.15
CA LYS A 742 -14.63 20.33 9.75
C LYS A 742 -14.69 21.21 11.00
N ASP A 743 -13.71 21.09 11.90
CA ASP A 743 -13.80 21.75 13.20
C ASP A 743 -13.26 23.19 13.17
N ILE A 744 -11.99 23.42 12.79
CA ILE A 744 -11.39 24.77 12.81
C ILE A 744 -12.06 25.73 11.81
N LEU A 745 -12.29 25.28 10.58
CA LEU A 745 -12.92 26.11 9.56
C LEU A 745 -14.35 26.50 9.93
N GLY A 746 -15.18 25.53 10.34
CA GLY A 746 -16.57 25.76 10.72
C GLY A 746 -16.71 26.73 11.90
N THR A 747 -15.89 26.53 12.93
CA THR A 747 -15.87 27.37 14.13
C THR A 747 -15.41 28.80 13.82
N THR A 748 -14.36 28.98 13.01
CA THR A 748 -13.85 30.30 12.60
C THR A 748 -14.92 31.11 11.86
N LEU A 749 -15.65 30.48 10.94
CA LEU A 749 -16.72 31.13 10.18
C LEU A 749 -17.95 31.44 11.06
N ALA A 750 -18.30 30.56 12.00
CA ALA A 750 -19.37 30.81 12.95
C ALA A 750 -19.08 32.03 13.83
N ILE A 751 -17.83 32.20 14.30
CA ILE A 751 -17.42 33.39 15.05
C ILE A 751 -17.46 34.63 14.15
N ALA A 752 -16.94 34.56 12.92
CA ALA A 752 -16.97 35.69 11.98
C ALA A 752 -18.41 36.20 11.75
N LEU A 753 -19.37 35.27 11.60
CA LEU A 753 -20.79 35.55 11.44
C LEU A 753 -21.42 36.11 12.73
N CYS A 754 -21.07 35.59 13.91
CA CYS A 754 -21.54 36.14 15.18
C CYS A 754 -21.05 37.57 15.41
N VAL A 755 -19.81 37.89 15.04
CA VAL A 755 -19.26 39.26 15.10
C VAL A 755 -20.00 40.16 14.11
N LEU A 756 -20.31 39.68 12.91
CA LEU A 756 -21.09 40.45 11.93
C LEU A 756 -22.49 40.78 12.47
N PHE A 757 -23.20 39.78 13.00
CA PHE A 757 -24.51 39.97 13.61
C PHE A 757 -24.47 40.88 14.83
N LEU A 758 -23.45 40.76 15.68
CA LEU A 758 -23.20 41.71 16.77
C LEU A 758 -23.21 43.15 16.24
N CYS A 759 -22.43 43.44 15.19
CA CYS A 759 -22.38 44.78 14.61
C CYS A 759 -23.71 45.22 13.99
N ILE A 760 -24.41 44.33 13.29
CA ILE A 760 -25.72 44.61 12.67
C ILE A 760 -26.76 44.93 13.75
N PHE A 761 -26.79 44.22 14.89
CA PHE A 761 -27.72 44.49 15.98
C PHE A 761 -27.31 45.70 16.85
N LEU A 762 -26.03 46.01 16.94
CA LEU A 762 -25.55 47.21 17.62
C LEU A 762 -25.97 48.49 16.88
N ILE A 763 -26.10 48.51 15.55
CA ILE A 763 -26.50 49.72 14.80
C ILE A 763 -27.92 50.21 15.20
N PRO A 764 -28.99 49.39 15.14
CA PRO A 764 -30.31 49.78 15.65
C PRO A 764 -30.30 50.13 17.14
N MET A 765 -29.47 49.45 17.93
CA MET A 765 -29.29 49.75 19.35
C MET A 765 -28.69 51.15 19.58
N ILE A 766 -27.69 51.55 18.80
CA ILE A 766 -27.07 52.88 18.82
C ILE A 766 -28.11 53.94 18.43
N VAL A 767 -28.82 53.73 17.31
CA VAL A 767 -29.84 54.67 16.83
C VAL A 767 -30.96 54.85 17.86
N THR A 768 -31.50 53.74 18.39
CA THR A 768 -32.55 53.78 19.41
C THR A 768 -32.04 54.39 20.72
N GLY A 769 -30.80 54.08 21.13
CA GLY A 769 -30.13 54.69 22.28
C GLY A 769 -30.02 56.22 22.16
N ILE A 770 -29.60 56.73 21.01
CA ILE A 770 -29.55 58.16 20.70
C ILE A 770 -30.95 58.80 20.78
N THR A 771 -31.96 58.14 20.18
CA THR A 771 -33.33 58.67 20.21
C THR A 771 -33.93 58.68 21.62
N LEU A 772 -33.75 57.61 22.40
CA LEU A 772 -34.23 57.48 23.77
C LEU A 772 -33.55 58.44 24.72
N GLN A 773 -32.26 58.71 24.51
CA GLN A 773 -31.51 59.69 25.29
C GLN A 773 -32.16 61.08 25.24
N LYS A 774 -32.71 61.47 24.09
CA LYS A 774 -33.49 62.70 23.94
C LYS A 774 -34.90 62.56 24.51
N ARG A 775 -35.60 61.48 24.14
CA ARG A 775 -37.02 61.28 24.47
C ARG A 775 -37.29 61.09 25.97
N LEU A 776 -36.39 60.44 26.70
CA LEU A 776 -36.47 60.23 28.15
C LEU A 776 -36.14 61.48 28.97
N ARG A 777 -35.46 62.48 28.38
CA ARG A 777 -35.22 63.80 29.01
C ARG A 777 -36.37 64.80 28.79
N GLY A 778 -37.25 64.55 27.81
CA GLY A 778 -38.38 65.42 27.50
C GLY A 778 -39.57 65.26 28.45
N VAL A 779 -40.42 66.28 28.53
CA VAL A 779 -41.67 66.25 29.32
C VAL A 779 -42.69 65.33 28.62
N LYS A 780 -43.43 64.48 29.36
CA LYS A 780 -44.52 63.67 28.77
C LYS A 780 -45.60 64.60 28.25
N LYS A 781 -46.05 64.44 27.00
CA LYS A 781 -47.02 65.32 26.31
C LYS A 781 -48.29 65.60 27.14
N GLY A 782 -48.80 64.61 27.88
CA GLY A 782 -49.96 64.78 28.77
C GLY A 782 -49.74 65.67 30.01
N THR A 783 -48.50 65.93 30.41
CA THR A 783 -48.20 66.84 31.54
C THR A 783 -48.33 68.31 31.14
N TYR A 784 -48.15 68.64 29.87
CA TYR A 784 -48.28 70.01 29.36
C TYR A 784 -49.75 70.38 29.22
N GLU A 785 -50.58 69.49 28.68
CA GLU A 785 -52.05 69.65 28.64
C GLU A 785 -52.64 69.79 30.06
N GLU A 786 -52.10 69.06 31.04
CA GLU A 786 -52.52 69.12 32.44
C GLU A 786 -52.01 70.40 33.15
N LEU A 787 -50.83 70.90 32.78
CA LEU A 787 -50.28 72.17 33.26
C LEU A 787 -51.02 73.37 32.64
N GLU A 788 -51.36 73.32 31.36
CA GLU A 788 -52.13 74.32 30.63
C GLU A 788 -53.57 74.39 31.17
N LYS A 789 -54.19 73.23 31.46
CA LYS A 789 -55.46 73.17 32.21
C LYS A 789 -55.34 73.78 33.61
N ARG A 790 -54.24 73.53 34.34
CA ARG A 790 -54.01 74.14 35.67
C ARG A 790 -53.72 75.64 35.59
N LEU A 791 -53.03 76.10 34.55
CA LEU A 791 -52.75 77.52 34.32
C LEU A 791 -54.06 78.27 34.06
N HIS A 792 -54.93 77.73 33.20
CA HIS A 792 -56.27 78.26 32.98
C HIS A 792 -57.14 78.22 34.25
N ALA A 793 -57.03 77.17 35.07
CA ALA A 793 -57.73 77.12 36.36
C ALA A 793 -57.23 78.19 37.35
N LEU A 794 -55.91 78.47 37.36
CA LEU A 794 -55.31 79.51 38.19
C LEU A 794 -55.62 80.93 37.69
N GLU A 795 -55.66 81.16 36.38
CA GLU A 795 -56.14 82.43 35.80
C GLU A 795 -57.60 82.71 36.17
N ASN A 796 -58.45 81.68 36.11
CA ASN A 796 -59.85 81.81 36.55
C ASN A 796 -59.93 82.13 38.05
N LYS A 797 -59.11 81.49 38.88
CA LYS A 797 -59.06 81.74 40.33
C LYS A 797 -58.52 83.14 40.66
N GLN A 798 -57.53 83.65 39.92
CA GLN A 798 -57.05 85.03 40.07
C GLN A 798 -58.08 86.06 39.61
N ARG A 799 -58.87 85.78 38.56
CA ARG A 799 -60.01 86.61 38.18
C ARG A 799 -61.09 86.64 39.27
N GLU A 800 -61.33 85.53 39.96
CA GLU A 800 -62.24 85.47 41.11
C GLU A 800 -61.69 86.24 42.33
N GLU A 801 -60.39 86.13 42.64
CA GLU A 801 -59.75 86.88 43.72
C GLU A 801 -59.66 88.39 43.43
N ALA A 802 -59.47 88.79 42.17
CA ALA A 802 -59.54 90.19 41.74
C ALA A 802 -60.96 90.76 41.89
N ARG A 803 -62.00 89.96 41.63
CA ARG A 803 -63.40 90.32 41.94
C ARG A 803 -63.65 90.42 43.44
N ALA A 804 -63.04 89.56 44.26
CA ALA A 804 -63.15 89.62 45.72
C ALA A 804 -62.44 90.86 46.32
N LYS A 805 -61.29 91.26 45.76
CA LYS A 805 -60.55 92.47 46.19
C LYS A 805 -61.20 93.78 45.77
N ALA A 806 -62.09 93.79 44.77
CA ALA A 806 -62.87 94.97 44.41
C ALA A 806 -63.96 95.32 45.45
N ASN A 807 -64.31 94.41 46.36
CA ASN A 807 -65.40 94.59 47.32
C ASN A 807 -65.01 95.07 48.73
N ASN A 808 -63.72 95.15 49.09
CA ASN A 808 -63.31 95.59 50.43
C ASN A 808 -62.15 96.58 50.37
N GLY A 809 -62.48 97.86 50.47
CA GLY A 809 -61.52 98.94 50.62
C GLY A 809 -61.04 99.14 52.07
N SER A 810 -59.84 99.72 52.20
CA SER A 810 -59.27 100.41 53.37
C SER A 810 -58.43 99.59 54.38
N LYS A 811 -57.10 99.46 54.13
CA LYS A 811 -56.03 100.25 54.81
C LYS A 811 -54.61 99.84 54.36
N LYS A 812 -53.78 100.86 54.14
CA LYS A 812 -52.30 100.87 53.92
C LYS A 812 -51.56 100.22 55.11
N SER A 813 -50.31 99.77 55.10
CA SER A 813 -49.14 99.91 54.22
C SER A 813 -48.14 98.79 54.57
N GLY A 814 -47.30 98.34 53.63
CA GLY A 814 -46.10 97.55 53.96
C GLY A 814 -45.44 97.03 52.70
N GLY A 815 -44.24 97.52 52.41
CA GLY A 815 -43.53 97.38 51.14
C GLY A 815 -43.32 95.94 50.66
N ILE A 816 -43.26 95.84 49.33
CA ILE A 816 -42.88 94.65 48.59
C ILE A 816 -41.37 94.43 48.74
N ASP A 817 -40.95 93.21 49.07
CA ASP A 817 -39.58 92.75 48.81
C ASP A 817 -39.60 91.66 47.73
N LEU A 818 -39.59 92.13 46.48
CA LEU A 818 -39.61 91.33 45.24
C LEU A 818 -38.24 90.68 44.92
N PHE A 819 -37.24 90.82 45.80
CA PHE A 819 -35.91 90.24 45.59
C PHE A 819 -35.72 88.83 46.19
N LYS A 820 -36.63 88.38 47.06
CA LYS A 820 -36.47 87.09 47.77
C LYS A 820 -37.10 85.88 47.06
N PHE A 821 -37.95 86.09 46.04
CA PHE A 821 -38.59 84.99 45.29
C PHE A 821 -37.84 84.57 44.02
N LYS A 822 -36.84 85.35 43.58
CA LYS A 822 -36.04 85.03 42.39
C LYS A 822 -34.88 84.07 42.67
N ARG A 823 -34.57 83.78 43.94
CA ARG A 823 -33.42 82.91 44.33
C ARG A 823 -33.80 81.46 44.63
N THR A 824 -35.08 81.10 44.64
CA THR A 824 -35.57 79.74 44.93
C THR A 824 -36.14 79.01 43.70
N LEU A 825 -35.90 79.53 42.49
CA LEU A 825 -36.28 78.87 41.23
C LEU A 825 -35.10 78.39 40.37
N ASP A 826 -33.86 78.69 40.75
CA ASP A 826 -32.65 78.18 40.07
C ASP A 826 -32.02 76.95 40.76
N SER A 827 -32.74 76.28 41.67
CA SER A 827 -32.36 74.94 42.14
C SER A 827 -33.57 74.02 42.35
N ALA A 828 -34.14 73.51 41.25
CA ALA A 828 -34.97 72.30 41.21
C ALA A 828 -35.00 71.62 39.82
#